data_AF-A0A222F146-F1
#
_entry.id   AF-A0A222F146-F1
#
_cell.length_a   1.000
_cell.length_b   1.000
_cell.length_c   1.000
_cell.angle_alpha   90.00
_cell.angle_beta   90.00
_cell.angle_gamma   90.00
#
_symmetry.space_group_name_H-M   'P 1'
#
loop_
_entity.id
_entity.type
_entity.pdbx_description
1 polymer ?
#
loop_
_entity_poly.entity_id
_entity_poly.type
_entity_poly.pdbx_seq_one_letter_code
_entity_poly.pdbx_strand_id
1 'polypeptide(L)'
;MQFRTSTALFLCMIAPSVGLAADNGPITSITLSSGGLAEIVRKADIDSAGLINMTVPLDQVNDVLKSIVVFDEAGVVEGITLPGPNPLAETFKNLPFSVEDLQSPARLLSALQGTRVRLDRAGSSVEGLVLGVSARDQGDKGQAFVVSVLSDGRITGVELGADTEVSFLDEDISQKVARALNAVGSGKADGARNVALKVAGEGAREVAVSYVVPAPIWKTAYRVVTLADDKARLQAWAVLENASGEDWDNVEVTLSSGAPVTLKQRLHDLYWKQRREVPIDVSEGYVPPADTGAEPVFDVAESEAVLESRSQIAAFAAPAAAPRPVTRKMADANVGEAVEGAVTASFTLPWKVSLGSGETLSAPIVDKVVSAETVSVFQPESGLSHPIAAILINNETETSLPRGILTVYDESEGYVGDAQINGMPSGESRMASFATDKKVRIAQSATGDNQITSIKVADGVLTAIVRETSVTRYAIKGAPDGDRTVIIEHAKRPGWNFSSDNEMDSTVSHHRLRVDVAEGVTESVVALQERTLSETYALISTDANRLLYLSRRSPDKNIAAKLKELSDLQTEIAQIEQQVQQLRYDKEQESQDQDRHRANLAATQPGADLYKRAVRKLEESETRIEGIETDISALMERRAEIRATLGDKIRTF
;
A
#
# COMPACT_ATOMS: atom_id res chain seq x y z
N MET A 1 -22.88 -102.11 11.13
CA MET A 1 -24.24 -101.59 10.84
C MET A 1 -24.27 -100.15 11.31
N GLN A 2 -23.93 -99.23 10.42
CA GLN A 2 -24.82 -98.21 9.82
C GLN A 2 -25.02 -96.94 10.67
N PHE A 3 -24.43 -95.85 10.17
CA PHE A 3 -24.97 -94.49 10.03
C PHE A 3 -25.52 -93.75 11.27
N ARG A 4 -25.00 -92.55 11.57
CA ARG A 4 -25.37 -91.28 10.90
C ARG A 4 -24.57 -90.10 11.46
N THR A 5 -23.83 -89.44 10.59
CA THR A 5 -23.36 -88.06 10.71
C THR A 5 -24.56 -87.12 10.58
N SER A 6 -24.64 -86.09 11.44
CA SER A 6 -25.49 -84.92 11.22
C SER A 6 -24.62 -83.67 11.26
N THR A 7 -24.43 -83.12 10.07
CA THR A 7 -23.75 -81.87 9.78
C THR A 7 -24.68 -80.72 10.12
N ALA A 8 -24.35 -79.94 11.14
CA ALA A 8 -25.04 -78.67 11.42
C ALA A 8 -24.34 -77.56 10.62
N LEU A 9 -25.02 -77.10 9.57
CA LEU A 9 -24.60 -76.00 8.71
C LEU A 9 -24.88 -74.67 9.45
N PHE A 10 -23.83 -74.05 10.01
CA PHE A 10 -23.92 -72.67 10.53
C PHE A 10 -23.84 -71.72 9.33
N LEU A 11 -24.98 -71.17 8.92
CA LEU A 11 -25.07 -70.13 7.91
C LEU A 11 -24.72 -68.78 8.57
N CYS A 12 -23.44 -68.40 8.55
CA CYS A 12 -23.02 -67.04 8.87
C CYS A 12 -23.55 -66.08 7.79
N MET A 13 -24.61 -65.32 8.09
CA MET A 13 -24.91 -64.11 7.33
C MET A 13 -23.77 -63.11 7.56
N ILE A 14 -22.94 -62.95 6.53
CA ILE A 14 -22.00 -61.84 6.44
C ILE A 14 -22.84 -60.60 6.18
N ALA A 15 -23.14 -59.84 7.24
CA ALA A 15 -23.55 -58.45 7.07
C ALA A 15 -22.32 -57.69 6.51
N PRO A 16 -22.45 -56.91 5.43
CA PRO A 16 -21.38 -56.00 5.05
C PRO A 16 -21.22 -55.01 6.20
N SER A 17 -20.10 -55.10 6.91
CA SER A 17 -19.62 -54.05 7.80
C SER A 17 -19.40 -52.80 6.94
N VAL A 18 -20.40 -51.94 6.91
CA VAL A 18 -20.25 -50.54 6.48
C VAL A 18 -19.19 -49.97 7.43
N GLY A 19 -18.01 -49.69 6.90
CA GLY A 19 -16.93 -49.04 7.64
C GLY A 19 -17.50 -47.76 8.26
N LEU A 20 -17.33 -47.63 9.58
CA LEU A 20 -17.51 -46.36 10.28
C LEU A 20 -16.67 -45.31 9.55
N ALA A 21 -17.29 -44.17 9.25
CA ALA A 21 -16.64 -43.03 8.63
C ALA A 21 -15.33 -42.74 9.37
N ALA A 22 -14.21 -42.74 8.64
CA ALA A 22 -12.93 -42.30 9.16
C ALA A 22 -13.12 -40.91 9.76
N ASP A 23 -12.76 -40.79 11.04
CA ASP A 23 -12.75 -39.53 11.76
C ASP A 23 -11.92 -38.51 10.99
N ASN A 24 -12.36 -37.25 11.00
CA ASN A 24 -11.82 -36.17 10.19
C ASN A 24 -10.28 -36.21 10.23
N GLY A 25 -9.60 -36.36 9.08
CA GLY A 25 -8.15 -36.40 9.06
C GLY A 25 -7.58 -35.18 9.79
N PRO A 26 -6.88 -35.30 10.93
CA PRO A 26 -6.50 -34.15 11.73
C PRO A 26 -5.53 -33.24 10.97
N ILE A 27 -5.50 -31.96 11.34
CA ILE A 27 -4.45 -31.07 10.85
C ILE A 27 -3.11 -31.57 11.40
N THR A 28 -2.15 -31.80 10.52
CA THR A 28 -0.82 -32.30 10.92
C THR A 28 0.27 -31.25 10.72
N SER A 29 0.10 -30.36 9.74
CA SER A 29 1.05 -29.29 9.45
C SER A 29 0.34 -28.02 8.96
N ILE A 30 0.88 -26.88 9.34
CA ILE A 30 0.44 -25.55 8.89
C ILE A 30 1.65 -24.73 8.45
N THR A 31 1.57 -24.17 7.25
CA THR A 31 2.53 -23.15 6.77
C THR A 31 1.84 -21.79 6.70
N LEU A 32 2.28 -20.83 7.52
CA LEU A 32 1.75 -19.47 7.51
C LEU A 32 2.56 -18.57 6.59
N SER A 33 1.89 -17.93 5.64
CA SER A 33 2.49 -16.96 4.73
C SER A 33 2.35 -15.53 5.27
N SER A 34 3.38 -14.71 5.06
CA SER A 34 3.27 -13.26 5.29
C SER A 34 2.26 -12.56 4.36
N GLY A 35 1.78 -13.26 3.32
CA GLY A 35 0.70 -12.82 2.42
C GLY A 35 -0.72 -12.99 2.97
N GLY A 36 -0.89 -13.46 4.22
CA GLY A 36 -2.21 -13.58 4.87
C GLY A 36 -2.99 -14.84 4.50
N LEU A 37 -2.26 -15.93 4.23
CA LEU A 37 -2.81 -17.25 3.93
C LEU A 37 -2.11 -18.30 4.79
N ALA A 38 -2.85 -19.34 5.18
CA ALA A 38 -2.32 -20.55 5.77
C ALA A 38 -2.51 -21.72 4.80
N GLU A 39 -1.43 -22.41 4.46
CA GLU A 39 -1.52 -23.75 3.89
C GLU A 39 -1.73 -24.74 5.04
N ILE A 40 -2.79 -25.53 4.97
CA ILE A 40 -3.15 -26.54 5.96
C ILE A 40 -2.99 -27.90 5.29
N VAL A 41 -2.23 -28.78 5.94
CA VAL A 41 -2.10 -30.19 5.54
C VAL A 41 -2.77 -31.07 6.58
N ARG A 42 -3.71 -31.89 6.11
CA ARG A 42 -4.42 -32.89 6.91
C ARG A 42 -4.08 -34.28 6.41
N LYS A 43 -4.04 -35.27 7.31
CA LYS A 43 -3.79 -36.67 6.95
C LYS A 43 -4.94 -37.55 7.40
N ALA A 44 -5.39 -38.46 6.54
CA ALA A 44 -6.44 -39.42 6.83
C ALA A 44 -6.00 -40.83 6.41
N ASP A 45 -6.18 -41.80 7.28
CA ASP A 45 -6.00 -43.21 6.95
C ASP A 45 -7.24 -43.75 6.23
N ILE A 46 -7.05 -44.32 5.04
CA ILE A 46 -8.11 -44.84 4.18
C ILE A 46 -7.81 -46.29 3.79
N ASP A 47 -8.74 -47.20 4.09
CA ASP A 47 -8.59 -48.64 3.81
C ASP A 47 -8.83 -49.03 2.35
N SER A 48 -9.72 -48.34 1.64
CA SER A 48 -10.00 -48.61 0.22
C SER A 48 -10.62 -47.38 -0.47
N ALA A 49 -11.93 -47.41 -0.76
CA ALA A 49 -12.70 -46.23 -1.14
C ALA A 49 -13.34 -45.60 0.10
N GLY A 50 -13.28 -44.28 0.19
CA GLY A 50 -13.71 -43.55 1.39
C GLY A 50 -14.10 -42.11 1.13
N LEU A 51 -14.75 -41.52 2.13
CA LEU A 51 -15.04 -40.10 2.18
C LEU A 51 -14.18 -39.47 3.27
N ILE A 52 -13.39 -38.47 2.88
CA ILE A 52 -12.69 -37.59 3.82
C ILE A 52 -13.61 -36.39 4.04
N ASN A 53 -14.16 -36.28 5.25
CA ASN A 53 -15.02 -35.16 5.62
C ASN A 53 -14.19 -34.05 6.28
N MET A 54 -14.47 -32.81 5.92
CA MET A 54 -13.82 -31.63 6.47
C MET A 54 -14.89 -30.57 6.78
N THR A 55 -14.88 -30.05 8.00
CA THR A 55 -15.72 -28.91 8.36
C THR A 55 -14.95 -27.64 8.04
N VAL A 56 -15.46 -26.81 7.13
CA VAL A 56 -14.78 -25.61 6.64
C VAL A 56 -15.65 -24.38 6.94
N PRO A 57 -15.13 -23.33 7.60
CA PRO A 57 -15.85 -22.07 7.77
C PRO A 57 -16.33 -21.50 6.42
N LEU A 58 -17.56 -20.97 6.38
CA LEU A 58 -18.23 -20.59 5.13
C LEU A 58 -17.42 -19.54 4.33
N ASP A 59 -16.77 -18.61 5.03
CA ASP A 59 -15.94 -17.55 4.44
C ASP A 59 -14.63 -18.07 3.82
N GLN A 60 -14.19 -19.27 4.19
CA GLN A 60 -13.00 -19.96 3.70
C GLN A 60 -13.28 -20.96 2.57
N VAL A 61 -14.54 -21.40 2.38
CA VAL A 61 -14.93 -22.41 1.37
C VAL A 61 -14.39 -22.09 -0.01
N ASN A 62 -14.46 -20.82 -0.42
CA ASN A 62 -13.96 -20.35 -1.71
C ASN A 62 -12.46 -20.58 -1.87
N ASP A 63 -11.69 -20.34 -0.81
CA ASP A 63 -10.24 -20.49 -0.83
C ASP A 63 -9.83 -21.96 -0.81
N VAL A 64 -10.57 -22.81 -0.09
CA VAL A 64 -10.39 -24.27 -0.13
C VAL A 64 -10.69 -24.83 -1.53
N LEU A 65 -11.83 -24.46 -2.13
CA LEU A 65 -12.22 -24.97 -3.45
C LEU A 65 -11.24 -24.63 -4.56
N LYS A 66 -10.56 -23.47 -4.52
CA LYS A 66 -9.57 -23.10 -5.53
C LYS A 66 -8.19 -23.75 -5.33
N SER A 67 -7.88 -24.25 -4.14
CA SER A 67 -6.50 -24.54 -3.73
C SER A 67 -6.27 -25.98 -3.29
N ILE A 68 -7.33 -26.77 -3.11
CA ILE A 68 -7.20 -28.14 -2.61
C ILE A 68 -6.37 -29.02 -3.55
N VAL A 69 -5.41 -29.72 -2.96
CA VAL A 69 -4.53 -30.71 -3.59
C VAL A 69 -4.55 -31.96 -2.73
N VAL A 70 -4.65 -33.13 -3.36
CA VAL A 70 -4.66 -34.43 -2.68
C VAL A 70 -3.42 -35.19 -3.08
N PHE A 71 -2.67 -35.64 -2.08
CA PHE A 71 -1.53 -36.52 -2.23
C PHE A 71 -1.94 -37.92 -1.78
N ASP A 72 -2.03 -38.82 -2.75
CA ASP A 72 -2.36 -40.23 -2.57
C ASP A 72 -1.47 -41.03 -3.54
N GLU A 73 -0.57 -41.86 -3.02
CA GLU A 73 0.41 -42.59 -3.84
C GLU A 73 -0.23 -43.72 -4.67
N ALA A 74 -1.36 -44.26 -4.22
CA ALA A 74 -1.95 -45.48 -4.76
C ALA A 74 -3.46 -45.38 -5.07
N GLY A 75 -4.05 -44.20 -4.91
CA GLY A 75 -5.46 -43.94 -5.17
C GLY A 75 -5.71 -42.77 -6.11
N VAL A 76 -6.99 -42.47 -6.30
CA VAL A 76 -7.49 -41.41 -7.18
C VAL A 76 -8.58 -40.60 -6.49
N VAL A 77 -8.65 -39.31 -6.83
CA VAL A 77 -9.72 -38.42 -6.39
C VAL A 77 -10.91 -38.53 -7.34
N GLU A 78 -12.07 -38.90 -6.81
CA GLU A 78 -13.31 -39.03 -7.60
C GLU A 78 -14.13 -37.74 -7.63
N GLY A 79 -14.02 -36.91 -6.59
CA GLY A 79 -14.68 -35.60 -6.56
C GLY A 79 -14.84 -35.01 -5.17
N ILE A 80 -15.31 -33.77 -5.13
CA ILE A 80 -15.63 -33.03 -3.90
C ILE A 80 -17.12 -32.68 -3.92
N THR A 81 -17.80 -32.90 -2.81
CA THR A 81 -19.22 -32.53 -2.62
C THR A 81 -19.36 -31.65 -1.39
N LEU A 82 -20.19 -30.60 -1.51
CA LEU A 82 -20.55 -29.73 -0.40
C LEU A 82 -21.96 -29.14 -0.62
N PRO A 83 -22.68 -28.76 0.45
CA PRO A 83 -23.95 -28.05 0.32
C PRO A 83 -23.81 -26.72 -0.43
N GLY A 84 -24.84 -26.35 -1.21
CA GLY A 84 -24.90 -25.06 -1.89
C GLY A 84 -24.94 -23.86 -0.93
N PRO A 85 -24.92 -22.61 -1.45
CA PRO A 85 -24.83 -21.41 -0.62
C PRO A 85 -26.03 -21.20 0.31
N ASN A 86 -27.24 -21.51 -0.16
CA ASN A 86 -28.47 -21.38 0.62
C ASN A 86 -29.28 -22.70 0.62
N PRO A 87 -28.83 -23.72 1.38
CA PRO A 87 -29.45 -25.04 1.38
C PRO A 87 -30.87 -25.01 1.95
N LEU A 88 -31.13 -24.08 2.89
CA LEU A 88 -32.45 -23.87 3.47
C LEU A 88 -33.44 -23.37 2.40
N ALA A 89 -33.14 -22.28 1.70
CA ALA A 89 -34.03 -21.75 0.67
C ALA A 89 -34.27 -22.75 -0.48
N GLU A 90 -33.24 -23.48 -0.92
CA GLU A 90 -33.40 -24.52 -1.95
C GLU A 90 -34.30 -25.68 -1.49
N THR A 91 -34.24 -26.04 -0.21
CA THR A 91 -35.13 -27.07 0.35
C THR A 91 -36.59 -26.58 0.33
N PHE A 92 -36.85 -25.35 0.76
CA PHE A 92 -38.20 -24.79 0.85
C PHE A 92 -38.83 -24.42 -0.51
N LYS A 93 -38.05 -24.22 -1.59
CA LYS A 93 -38.58 -24.05 -2.96
C LYS A 93 -39.47 -25.20 -3.43
N ASN A 94 -39.21 -26.40 -2.91
CA ASN A 94 -39.92 -27.63 -3.32
C ASN A 94 -40.95 -28.10 -2.28
N LEU A 95 -41.22 -27.30 -1.24
CA LEU A 95 -42.17 -27.62 -0.18
C LEU A 95 -43.47 -26.80 -0.33
N PRO A 96 -44.63 -27.37 0.03
CA PRO A 96 -45.91 -26.66 -0.06
C PRO A 96 -46.15 -25.67 1.10
N PHE A 97 -45.15 -25.41 1.94
CA PHE A 97 -45.21 -24.51 3.09
C PHE A 97 -43.86 -23.80 3.29
N SER A 98 -43.89 -22.67 4.00
CA SER A 98 -42.74 -21.83 4.32
C SER A 98 -42.12 -22.15 5.69
N VAL A 99 -41.00 -21.50 6.04
CA VAL A 99 -40.36 -21.66 7.35
C VAL A 99 -41.28 -21.11 8.46
N GLU A 100 -42.01 -20.04 8.16
CA GLU A 100 -42.93 -19.37 9.08
C GLU A 100 -44.13 -20.24 9.46
N ASP A 101 -44.51 -21.18 8.60
CA ASP A 101 -45.61 -22.10 8.82
C ASP A 101 -45.28 -23.17 9.87
N LEU A 102 -44.00 -23.48 10.08
CA LEU A 102 -43.52 -24.44 11.08
C LEU A 102 -43.58 -23.88 12.52
N GLN A 103 -43.92 -22.60 12.71
CA GLN A 103 -43.98 -21.97 14.03
C GLN A 103 -45.19 -22.41 14.88
N SER A 104 -46.23 -22.98 14.26
CA SER A 104 -47.39 -23.52 15.00
C SER A 104 -48.14 -24.57 14.19
N PRO A 105 -48.78 -25.57 14.84
CA PRO A 105 -49.64 -26.53 14.15
C PRO A 105 -50.76 -25.87 13.35
N ALA A 106 -51.30 -24.75 13.82
CA ALA A 106 -52.35 -24.00 13.14
C ALA A 106 -51.89 -23.44 11.79
N ARG A 107 -50.69 -22.86 11.72
CA ARG A 107 -50.14 -22.32 10.47
C ARG A 107 -49.76 -23.43 9.50
N LEU A 108 -49.08 -24.48 9.99
CA LEU A 108 -48.71 -25.62 9.17
C LEU A 108 -49.94 -26.28 8.53
N LEU A 109 -51.00 -26.52 9.32
CA LEU A 109 -52.26 -27.07 8.79
C LEU A 109 -52.96 -26.10 7.85
N SER A 110 -52.82 -24.78 8.04
CA SER A 110 -53.35 -23.79 7.10
C SER A 110 -52.64 -23.80 5.75
N ALA A 111 -51.32 -24.02 5.72
CA ALA A 111 -50.55 -24.15 4.49
C ALA A 111 -50.78 -25.51 3.80
N LEU A 112 -51.11 -26.55 4.58
CA LEU A 112 -51.40 -27.91 4.12
C LEU A 112 -52.90 -28.16 3.90
N GLN A 113 -53.61 -27.18 3.34
CA GLN A 113 -55.02 -27.35 2.97
C GLN A 113 -55.18 -28.47 1.94
N GLY A 114 -56.12 -29.37 2.17
CA GLY A 114 -56.34 -30.58 1.36
C GLY A 114 -55.53 -31.80 1.80
N THR A 115 -54.67 -31.71 2.81
CA THR A 115 -53.97 -32.87 3.38
C THR A 115 -54.90 -33.71 4.26
N ARG A 116 -54.77 -35.03 4.22
CA ARG A 116 -55.52 -35.95 5.09
C ARG A 116 -54.85 -36.09 6.45
N VAL A 117 -55.58 -35.78 7.52
CA VAL A 117 -55.09 -35.79 8.89
C VAL A 117 -56.03 -36.54 9.82
N ARG A 118 -55.47 -37.05 10.92
CA ARG A 118 -56.21 -37.49 12.10
C ARG A 118 -55.95 -36.51 13.23
N LEU A 119 -57.01 -36.02 13.85
CA LEU A 119 -56.99 -35.14 15.01
C LEU A 119 -57.58 -35.87 16.21
N ASP A 120 -56.78 -36.07 17.25
CA ASP A 120 -57.20 -36.70 18.49
C ASP A 120 -57.26 -35.65 19.61
N ARG A 121 -58.43 -35.51 20.25
CA ARG A 121 -58.67 -34.54 21.33
C ARG A 121 -59.65 -35.10 22.35
N ALA A 122 -59.27 -35.11 23.63
CA ALA A 122 -60.13 -35.49 24.77
C ALA A 122 -60.92 -36.81 24.58
N GLY A 123 -60.30 -37.82 23.95
CA GLY A 123 -60.91 -39.14 23.69
C GLY A 123 -61.80 -39.20 22.44
N SER A 124 -61.89 -38.12 21.66
CA SER A 124 -62.55 -38.07 20.35
C SER A 124 -61.51 -37.98 19.22
N SER A 125 -61.75 -38.71 18.12
CA SER A 125 -60.87 -38.74 16.96
C SER A 125 -61.64 -38.29 15.72
N VAL A 126 -61.05 -37.40 14.93
CA VAL A 126 -61.60 -36.93 13.66
C VAL A 126 -60.58 -37.14 12.56
N GLU A 127 -60.93 -37.95 11.56
CA GLU A 127 -60.09 -38.22 10.40
C GLU A 127 -60.73 -37.65 9.13
N GLY A 128 -59.98 -36.90 8.33
CA GLY A 128 -60.49 -36.31 7.08
C GLY A 128 -59.51 -35.36 6.41
N LEU A 129 -60.00 -34.60 5.42
CA LEU A 129 -59.19 -33.62 4.68
C LEU A 129 -59.25 -32.25 5.37
N VAL A 130 -58.11 -31.59 5.53
CA VAL A 130 -58.04 -30.23 6.06
C VAL A 130 -58.72 -29.27 5.09
N LEU A 131 -59.83 -28.66 5.51
CA LEU A 131 -60.52 -27.63 4.74
C LEU A 131 -59.90 -26.25 4.96
N GLY A 132 -59.35 -26.00 6.15
CA GLY A 132 -58.71 -24.73 6.50
C GLY A 132 -58.65 -24.51 8.00
N VAL A 133 -57.94 -23.47 8.43
CA VAL A 133 -57.80 -23.09 9.84
C VAL A 133 -58.36 -21.69 10.04
N SER A 134 -59.16 -21.51 11.09
CA SER A 134 -59.77 -20.23 11.43
C SER A 134 -59.39 -19.81 12.85
N ALA A 135 -59.22 -18.51 13.08
CA ALA A 135 -59.05 -17.96 14.41
C ALA A 135 -60.42 -17.61 14.99
N ARG A 136 -60.71 -18.13 16.19
CA ARG A 136 -61.90 -17.80 16.97
C ARG A 136 -61.49 -16.93 18.14
N ASP A 137 -62.01 -15.72 18.18
CA ASP A 137 -61.85 -14.82 19.32
C ASP A 137 -62.63 -15.35 20.53
N GLN A 138 -61.93 -15.53 21.65
CA GLN A 138 -62.51 -15.95 22.93
C GLN A 138 -62.52 -14.80 23.97
N GLY A 139 -62.38 -13.54 23.54
CA GLY A 139 -62.40 -12.37 24.41
C GLY A 139 -61.19 -12.33 25.34
N ASP A 140 -61.40 -12.19 26.65
CA ASP A 140 -60.34 -12.11 27.66
C ASP A 140 -59.42 -13.34 27.72
N LYS A 141 -59.83 -14.46 27.09
CA LYS A 141 -59.05 -15.71 27.00
C LYS A 141 -58.15 -15.79 25.78
N GLY A 142 -58.14 -14.76 24.91
CA GLY A 142 -57.33 -14.69 23.71
C GLY A 142 -57.97 -15.37 22.48
N GLN A 143 -57.13 -15.78 21.53
CA GLN A 143 -57.57 -16.44 20.29
C GLN A 143 -57.36 -17.95 20.37
N ALA A 144 -58.35 -18.71 19.91
CA ALA A 144 -58.24 -20.16 19.72
C ALA A 144 -58.27 -20.50 18.23
N PHE A 145 -57.37 -21.37 17.77
CA PHE A 145 -57.34 -21.82 16.39
C PHE A 145 -58.22 -23.06 16.22
N VAL A 146 -59.12 -23.04 15.24
CA VAL A 146 -60.03 -24.15 14.93
C VAL A 146 -59.73 -24.66 13.53
N VAL A 147 -59.33 -25.92 13.42
CA VAL A 147 -59.13 -26.63 12.15
C VAL A 147 -60.47 -27.21 11.71
N SER A 148 -60.88 -26.89 10.49
CA SER A 148 -62.05 -27.49 9.87
C SER A 148 -61.62 -28.70 9.05
N VAL A 149 -62.18 -29.87 9.33
CA VAL A 149 -61.88 -31.13 8.64
C VAL A 149 -63.12 -31.64 7.92
N LEU A 150 -63.00 -31.94 6.63
CA LEU A 150 -64.03 -32.60 5.82
C LEU A 150 -63.90 -34.12 5.95
N SER A 151 -64.93 -34.76 6.51
CA SER A 151 -65.01 -36.21 6.72
C SER A 151 -66.42 -36.71 6.38
N ASP A 152 -66.53 -37.69 5.49
CA ASP A 152 -67.80 -38.30 5.06
C ASP A 152 -68.89 -37.27 4.66
N GLY A 153 -68.50 -36.19 3.97
CA GLY A 153 -69.40 -35.12 3.53
C GLY A 153 -69.83 -34.14 4.63
N ARG A 154 -69.28 -34.25 5.85
CA ARG A 154 -69.51 -33.31 6.96
C ARG A 154 -68.25 -32.52 7.27
N ILE A 155 -68.42 -31.26 7.66
CA ILE A 155 -67.32 -30.41 8.14
C ILE A 155 -67.37 -30.38 9.66
N THR A 156 -66.28 -30.83 10.30
CA THR A 156 -66.13 -30.84 11.75
C THR A 156 -65.01 -29.87 12.14
N GLY A 157 -65.30 -28.94 13.05
CA GLY A 157 -64.30 -28.04 13.62
C GLY A 157 -63.67 -28.64 14.87
N VAL A 158 -62.34 -28.70 14.92
CA VAL A 158 -61.55 -29.14 16.09
C VAL A 158 -60.66 -28.00 16.55
N GLU A 159 -60.80 -27.59 17.81
CA GLU A 159 -59.94 -26.58 18.43
C GLU A 159 -58.54 -27.15 18.69
N LEU A 160 -57.50 -26.45 18.22
CA LEU A 160 -56.10 -26.79 18.43
C LEU A 160 -55.64 -26.28 19.80
N GLY A 161 -55.62 -27.19 20.78
CA GLY A 161 -55.07 -26.95 22.11
C GLY A 161 -53.86 -27.84 22.42
N ALA A 162 -53.28 -27.69 23.61
CA ALA A 162 -52.13 -28.49 24.05
C ALA A 162 -52.43 -30.00 24.16
N ASP A 163 -53.70 -30.36 24.22
CA ASP A 163 -54.25 -31.72 24.28
C ASP A 163 -54.64 -32.28 22.90
N THR A 164 -54.33 -31.58 21.81
CA THR A 164 -54.68 -31.98 20.45
C THR A 164 -53.49 -32.61 19.75
N GLU A 165 -53.60 -33.90 19.43
CA GLU A 165 -52.60 -34.62 18.64
C GLU A 165 -52.99 -34.57 17.16
N VAL A 166 -52.01 -34.28 16.31
CA VAL A 166 -52.18 -34.17 14.86
C VAL A 166 -51.30 -35.22 14.19
N SER A 167 -51.93 -36.17 13.50
CA SER A 167 -51.23 -37.15 12.68
C SER A 167 -51.48 -36.90 11.20
N PHE A 168 -50.41 -36.75 10.42
CA PHE A 168 -50.49 -36.77 8.96
C PHE A 168 -50.66 -38.22 8.50
N LEU A 169 -51.73 -38.49 7.76
CA LEU A 169 -51.99 -39.83 7.22
C LEU A 169 -51.32 -40.05 5.86
N ASP A 170 -50.81 -38.98 5.27
CA ASP A 170 -49.98 -39.03 4.07
C ASP A 170 -48.50 -39.09 4.46
N GLU A 171 -47.84 -40.19 4.09
CA GLU A 171 -46.43 -40.44 4.40
C GLU A 171 -45.50 -39.44 3.69
N ASP A 172 -45.84 -38.97 2.49
CA ASP A 172 -45.05 -37.97 1.75
C ASP A 172 -45.05 -36.62 2.48
N ILE A 173 -46.21 -36.20 3.00
CA ILE A 173 -46.31 -34.96 3.80
C ILE A 173 -45.53 -35.10 5.11
N SER A 174 -45.64 -36.23 5.80
CA SER A 174 -44.86 -36.50 7.02
C SER A 174 -43.35 -36.42 6.76
N GLN A 175 -42.86 -37.05 5.69
CA GLN A 175 -41.45 -36.99 5.29
C GLN A 175 -41.01 -35.57 4.89
N LYS A 176 -41.86 -34.80 4.19
CA LYS A 176 -41.60 -33.39 3.85
C LYS A 176 -41.48 -32.50 5.08
N VAL A 177 -42.36 -32.66 6.07
CA VAL A 177 -42.32 -31.91 7.35
C VAL A 177 -41.06 -32.29 8.14
N ALA A 178 -40.73 -33.58 8.24
CA ALA A 178 -39.51 -34.04 8.91
C ALA A 178 -38.23 -33.50 8.22
N ARG A 179 -38.18 -33.52 6.88
CA ARG A 179 -37.08 -32.95 6.09
C ARG A 179 -36.94 -31.45 6.31
N ALA A 180 -38.06 -30.72 6.34
CA ALA A 180 -38.07 -29.28 6.59
C ALA A 180 -37.54 -28.93 8.00
N LEU A 181 -37.99 -29.66 9.02
CA LEU A 181 -37.53 -29.47 10.40
C LEU A 181 -36.04 -29.78 10.56
N ASN A 182 -35.54 -30.84 9.91
CA ASN A 182 -34.12 -31.14 9.86
C ASN A 182 -33.32 -30.03 9.15
N ALA A 183 -33.83 -29.49 8.04
CA ALA A 183 -33.18 -28.37 7.34
C ALA A 183 -33.13 -27.09 8.19
N VAL A 184 -34.18 -26.80 8.97
CA VAL A 184 -34.21 -25.67 9.93
C VAL A 184 -33.23 -25.89 11.07
N GLY A 185 -33.10 -27.12 11.59
CA GLY A 185 -32.13 -27.48 12.60
C GLY A 185 -30.69 -27.29 12.12
N SER A 186 -30.37 -27.82 10.94
CA SER A 186 -29.04 -27.70 10.32
C SER A 186 -28.72 -26.28 9.84
N GLY A 187 -29.73 -25.49 9.43
CA GLY A 187 -29.57 -24.10 9.01
C GLY A 187 -29.12 -23.15 10.13
N LYS A 188 -29.21 -23.57 11.41
CA LYS A 188 -28.62 -22.81 12.53
C LYS A 188 -27.09 -22.89 12.57
N ALA A 189 -26.48 -23.86 11.87
CA ALA A 189 -25.04 -24.01 11.74
C ALA A 189 -24.50 -23.29 10.47
N ASP A 190 -25.00 -22.08 10.20
CA ASP A 190 -24.77 -21.41 8.90
C ASP A 190 -23.32 -20.92 8.70
N GLY A 191 -22.50 -20.94 9.76
CA GLY A 191 -21.11 -20.48 9.75
C GLY A 191 -20.09 -21.44 9.13
N ALA A 192 -20.45 -22.70 8.84
CA ALA A 192 -19.54 -23.69 8.28
C ALA A 192 -20.21 -24.57 7.21
N ARG A 193 -19.41 -25.27 6.40
CA ARG A 193 -19.84 -26.23 5.39
C ARG A 193 -19.03 -27.52 5.52
N ASN A 194 -19.72 -28.66 5.50
CA ASN A 194 -19.08 -29.96 5.43
C ASN A 194 -18.70 -30.25 3.98
N VAL A 195 -17.40 -30.32 3.72
CA VAL A 195 -16.80 -30.68 2.44
C VAL A 195 -16.44 -32.16 2.50
N ALA A 196 -17.02 -32.95 1.60
CA ALA A 196 -16.76 -34.38 1.48
C ALA A 196 -15.91 -34.64 0.24
N LEU A 197 -14.66 -35.06 0.44
CA LEU A 197 -13.73 -35.46 -0.60
C LEU A 197 -13.82 -36.99 -0.78
N LYS A 198 -14.19 -37.43 -1.98
CA LYS A 198 -14.30 -38.85 -2.32
C LYS A 198 -13.01 -39.34 -2.96
N VAL A 199 -12.43 -40.37 -2.36
CA VAL A 199 -11.20 -41.02 -2.85
C VAL A 199 -11.45 -42.51 -3.06
N ALA A 200 -10.81 -43.09 -4.07
CA ALA A 200 -10.88 -44.51 -4.39
C ALA A 200 -9.47 -45.09 -4.57
N GLY A 201 -9.27 -46.32 -4.10
CA GLY A 201 -7.99 -47.02 -4.20
C GLY A 201 -8.05 -48.36 -3.46
N GLU A 202 -6.96 -49.12 -3.52
CA GLU A 202 -6.86 -50.44 -2.88
C GLU A 202 -5.87 -50.42 -1.72
N GLY A 203 -6.23 -51.07 -0.62
CA GLY A 203 -5.37 -51.23 0.54
C GLY A 203 -5.35 -50.01 1.47
N ALA A 204 -4.98 -50.27 2.73
CA ALA A 204 -4.79 -49.26 3.75
C ALA A 204 -3.62 -48.35 3.38
N ARG A 205 -3.91 -47.05 3.29
CA ARG A 205 -2.95 -46.01 2.91
C ARG A 205 -3.29 -44.68 3.55
N GLU A 206 -2.27 -43.85 3.72
CA GLU A 206 -2.42 -42.48 4.20
C GLU A 206 -2.69 -41.55 3.01
N VAL A 207 -3.74 -40.73 3.12
CA VAL A 207 -4.07 -39.70 2.14
C VAL A 207 -3.84 -38.34 2.79
N ALA A 208 -2.99 -37.51 2.18
CA ALA A 208 -2.77 -36.14 2.64
C ALA A 208 -3.55 -35.15 1.77
N VAL A 209 -4.25 -34.22 2.42
CA VAL A 209 -5.01 -33.15 1.76
C VAL A 209 -4.37 -31.83 2.15
N SER A 210 -3.82 -31.11 1.17
CA SER A 210 -3.33 -29.73 1.33
C SER A 210 -4.35 -28.75 0.75
N TYR A 211 -4.62 -27.66 1.45
CA TYR A 211 -5.43 -26.56 0.94
C TYR A 211 -5.06 -25.27 1.64
N VAL A 212 -5.51 -24.14 1.09
CA VAL A 212 -5.20 -22.82 1.62
C VAL A 212 -6.46 -22.13 2.14
N VAL A 213 -6.33 -21.50 3.31
CA VAL A 213 -7.37 -20.67 3.91
C VAL A 213 -6.85 -19.27 4.23
N PRO A 214 -7.71 -18.24 4.26
CA PRO A 214 -7.38 -16.94 4.84
C PRO A 214 -6.84 -17.09 6.26
N ALA A 215 -5.74 -16.40 6.56
CA ALA A 215 -5.16 -16.37 7.89
C ALA A 215 -4.62 -14.98 8.22
N PRO A 216 -4.64 -14.55 9.49
CA PRO A 216 -3.95 -13.35 9.93
C PRO A 216 -2.48 -13.40 9.51
N ILE A 217 -1.98 -12.26 9.02
CA ILE A 217 -0.56 -12.13 8.69
C ILE A 217 0.24 -12.30 9.99
N TRP A 218 1.20 -13.23 9.99
CA TRP A 218 2.14 -13.35 11.09
C TRP A 218 3.12 -12.17 11.06
N LYS A 219 3.43 -11.63 12.25
CA LYS A 219 4.20 -10.38 12.41
C LYS A 219 5.55 -10.70 13.03
N THR A 220 6.60 -10.05 12.56
CA THR A 220 7.94 -10.18 13.14
C THR A 220 8.20 -9.05 14.14
N ALA A 221 8.63 -9.42 15.34
CA ALA A 221 9.10 -8.51 16.37
C ALA A 221 10.54 -8.88 16.73
N TYR A 222 11.44 -7.92 16.65
CA TYR A 222 12.85 -8.07 16.96
C TYR A 222 13.16 -7.47 18.32
N ARG A 223 14.11 -8.09 19.01
CA ARG A 223 14.71 -7.59 20.25
C ARG A 223 16.20 -7.59 20.04
N VAL A 224 16.84 -6.45 20.27
CA VAL A 224 18.29 -6.35 20.23
C VAL A 224 18.79 -5.82 21.56
N VAL A 225 19.80 -6.48 22.11
CA VAL A 225 20.54 -6.02 23.28
C VAL A 225 21.96 -5.73 22.80
N THR A 226 22.37 -4.47 22.86
CA THR A 226 23.77 -4.09 22.56
C THR A 226 24.70 -4.73 23.57
N LEU A 227 25.87 -5.15 23.11
CA LEU A 227 26.94 -5.75 23.92
C LEU A 227 28.23 -4.96 23.69
N ALA A 228 29.24 -5.20 24.52
CA ALA A 228 30.58 -4.69 24.27
C ALA A 228 31.17 -5.20 22.92
N ASP A 229 32.21 -4.50 22.44
CA ASP A 229 32.99 -4.84 21.24
C ASP A 229 32.17 -4.86 19.92
N ASP A 230 31.28 -3.87 19.72
CA ASP A 230 30.45 -3.71 18.50
C ASP A 230 29.66 -4.96 18.12
N LYS A 231 29.08 -5.60 19.14
CA LYS A 231 28.21 -6.77 19.01
C LYS A 231 26.85 -6.47 19.58
N ALA A 232 25.86 -7.21 19.10
CA ALA A 232 24.57 -7.27 19.77
C ALA A 232 24.00 -8.67 19.72
N ARG A 233 23.19 -9.00 20.73
CA ARG A 233 22.37 -10.20 20.70
C ARG A 233 21.03 -9.86 20.07
N LEU A 234 20.76 -10.45 18.91
CA LEU A 234 19.53 -10.25 18.13
C LEU A 234 18.62 -11.47 18.29
N GLN A 235 17.38 -11.21 18.69
CA GLN A 235 16.30 -12.19 18.66
C GLN A 235 15.18 -11.71 17.74
N ALA A 236 14.71 -12.60 16.87
CA ALA A 236 13.51 -12.38 16.07
C ALA A 236 12.41 -13.31 16.58
N TRP A 237 11.21 -12.77 16.73
CA TRP A 237 10.03 -13.49 17.20
C TRP A 237 8.91 -13.34 16.19
N ALA A 238 8.23 -14.44 15.91
CA ALA A 238 7.00 -14.43 15.15
C ALA A 238 5.81 -14.35 16.10
N VAL A 239 4.82 -13.53 15.75
CA VAL A 239 3.52 -13.46 16.41
C VAL A 239 2.48 -13.93 15.39
N LEU A 240 1.78 -15.00 15.72
CA LEU A 240 0.77 -15.63 14.87
C LEU A 240 -0.52 -15.87 15.65
N GLU A 241 -1.62 -15.97 14.92
CA GLU A 241 -2.97 -16.13 15.47
C GLU A 241 -3.64 -17.33 14.79
N ASN A 242 -4.28 -18.21 15.57
CA ASN A 242 -5.09 -19.27 15.00
C ASN A 242 -6.47 -18.71 14.60
N ALA A 243 -6.67 -18.50 13.31
CA ALA A 243 -7.98 -18.17 12.74
C ALA A 243 -8.46 -19.22 11.72
N SER A 244 -7.98 -20.47 11.80
CA SER A 244 -8.41 -21.53 10.88
C SER A 244 -9.82 -22.04 11.14
N GLY A 245 -10.45 -21.62 12.26
CA GLY A 245 -11.79 -22.05 12.67
C GLY A 245 -11.85 -23.44 13.32
N GLU A 246 -10.70 -24.06 13.58
CA GLU A 246 -10.52 -25.35 14.27
C GLU A 246 -9.33 -25.24 15.24
N ASP A 247 -9.38 -25.96 16.36
CA ASP A 247 -8.28 -26.00 17.32
C ASP A 247 -7.08 -26.76 16.74
N TRP A 248 -5.87 -26.28 17.01
CA TRP A 248 -4.66 -27.01 16.65
C TRP A 248 -4.29 -27.95 17.79
N ASP A 249 -4.04 -29.21 17.47
CA ASP A 249 -3.52 -30.19 18.42
C ASP A 249 -2.25 -30.85 17.86
N ASN A 250 -1.10 -30.55 18.48
CA ASN A 250 0.19 -31.16 18.16
C ASN A 250 0.61 -31.00 16.67
N VAL A 251 0.39 -29.80 16.12
CA VAL A 251 0.62 -29.45 14.71
C VAL A 251 2.06 -28.94 14.49
N GLU A 252 2.68 -29.32 13.39
CA GLU A 252 3.94 -28.71 12.93
C GLU A 252 3.68 -27.36 12.27
N VAL A 253 4.38 -26.30 12.73
CA VAL A 253 4.17 -24.94 12.23
C VAL A 253 5.42 -24.40 11.54
N THR A 254 5.25 -23.98 10.30
CA THR A 254 6.28 -23.34 9.47
C THR A 254 5.84 -21.92 9.08
N LEU A 255 6.76 -20.95 9.16
CA LEU A 255 6.50 -19.55 8.84
C LEU A 255 7.27 -19.15 7.59
N SER A 256 6.58 -18.70 6.55
CA SER A 256 7.19 -18.27 5.29
C SER A 256 7.16 -16.74 5.16
N SER A 257 8.34 -16.15 4.92
CA SER A 257 8.54 -14.70 4.75
C SER A 257 8.23 -14.17 3.35
N GLY A 258 7.80 -15.04 2.43
CA GLY A 258 7.43 -14.66 1.07
C GLY A 258 6.17 -13.80 0.98
N ALA A 259 6.10 -12.96 -0.06
CA ALA A 259 4.93 -12.16 -0.42
C ALA A 259 4.25 -12.74 -1.69
N PRO A 260 3.52 -13.88 -1.60
CA PRO A 260 2.85 -14.46 -2.74
C PRO A 260 1.69 -13.56 -3.22
N VAL A 261 1.36 -13.66 -4.51
CA VAL A 261 0.14 -13.02 -5.04
C VAL A 261 -1.07 -13.82 -4.59
N THR A 262 -1.94 -13.21 -3.78
CA THR A 262 -3.14 -13.85 -3.22
C THR A 262 -4.40 -13.34 -3.91
N LEU A 263 -5.11 -14.20 -4.63
CA LEU A 263 -6.36 -13.85 -5.34
C LEU A 263 -7.56 -14.54 -4.70
N LYS A 264 -8.67 -13.81 -4.52
CA LYS A 264 -9.95 -14.34 -4.02
C LYS A 264 -10.99 -14.37 -5.14
N GLN A 265 -11.67 -15.51 -5.29
CA GLN A 265 -12.78 -15.67 -6.22
C GLN A 265 -13.94 -16.33 -5.48
N ARG A 266 -15.17 -15.85 -5.69
CA ARG A 266 -16.37 -16.38 -5.03
C ARG A 266 -16.86 -17.62 -5.80
N LEU A 267 -16.22 -18.76 -5.60
CA LEU A 267 -16.54 -20.01 -6.30
C LEU A 267 -17.81 -20.71 -5.77
N HIS A 268 -18.25 -20.41 -4.54
CA HIS A 268 -19.43 -21.00 -3.90
C HIS A 268 -20.75 -20.27 -4.24
N ASP A 269 -20.67 -19.01 -4.70
CA ASP A 269 -21.84 -18.20 -5.05
C ASP A 269 -22.54 -18.71 -6.33
N LEU A 270 -23.86 -18.57 -6.39
CA LEU A 270 -24.62 -18.85 -7.61
C LEU A 270 -24.54 -17.66 -8.58
N TYR A 271 -23.93 -17.86 -9.74
CA TYR A 271 -23.92 -16.87 -10.82
C TYR A 271 -24.90 -17.26 -11.93
N TRP A 272 -25.91 -16.43 -12.12
CA TRP A 272 -26.81 -16.55 -13.26
C TRP A 272 -26.42 -15.54 -14.32
N LYS A 273 -26.10 -16.01 -15.53
CA LYS A 273 -26.02 -15.12 -16.68
C LYS A 273 -27.41 -14.55 -16.93
N GLN A 274 -27.52 -13.23 -17.05
CA GLN A 274 -28.77 -12.61 -17.48
C GLN A 274 -29.09 -13.12 -18.87
N ARG A 275 -30.07 -14.01 -18.95
CA ARG A 275 -30.59 -14.51 -20.21
C ARG A 275 -31.50 -13.43 -20.76
N ARG A 276 -31.24 -13.00 -22.00
CA ARG A 276 -32.15 -12.09 -22.71
C ARG A 276 -33.45 -12.86 -22.92
N GLU A 277 -34.50 -12.47 -22.20
CA GLU A 277 -35.85 -12.85 -22.60
C GLU A 277 -36.10 -12.25 -23.98
N VAL A 278 -36.54 -13.08 -24.92
CA VAL A 278 -36.94 -12.63 -26.25
C VAL A 278 -38.41 -12.23 -26.14
N PRO A 279 -38.75 -10.93 -26.14
CA PRO A 279 -40.14 -10.51 -26.14
C PRO A 279 -40.82 -10.94 -27.45
N ILE A 280 -42.13 -11.21 -27.37
CA ILE A 280 -42.99 -11.29 -28.56
C ILE A 280 -43.22 -9.86 -29.04
N ASP A 281 -42.83 -9.60 -30.28
CA ASP A 281 -42.78 -8.28 -30.90
C ASP A 281 -44.19 -7.72 -31.22
N VAL A 282 -44.52 -6.57 -30.62
CA VAL A 282 -45.61 -5.67 -31.05
C VAL A 282 -45.09 -4.23 -31.07
N SER A 283 -44.15 -3.97 -31.98
CA SER A 283 -43.97 -2.73 -32.75
C SER A 283 -44.23 -1.36 -32.09
N GLU A 284 -43.11 -0.60 -32.05
CA GLU A 284 -42.91 0.81 -32.45
C GLU A 284 -43.16 1.97 -31.47
N GLY A 285 -42.14 2.84 -31.40
CA GLY A 285 -42.25 4.21 -30.89
C GLY A 285 -40.94 4.93 -30.53
N TYR A 286 -40.20 5.38 -31.56
CA TYR A 286 -39.07 6.35 -31.56
C TYR A 286 -39.45 7.71 -30.90
N VAL A 287 -38.62 8.64 -30.37
CA VAL A 287 -37.63 9.63 -30.95
C VAL A 287 -37.10 10.49 -29.72
N PRO A 288 -36.09 11.39 -29.81
CA PRO A 288 -34.87 11.34 -29.01
C PRO A 288 -34.53 12.75 -28.40
N PRO A 289 -33.31 13.32 -28.50
CA PRO A 289 -32.49 13.79 -27.38
C PRO A 289 -32.35 15.33 -27.28
N ALA A 290 -31.65 15.82 -26.24
CA ALA A 290 -30.77 17.01 -26.27
C ALA A 290 -30.15 17.17 -24.85
N ASP A 291 -28.84 17.07 -24.67
CA ASP A 291 -27.77 18.08 -24.92
C ASP A 291 -27.58 19.08 -23.75
N THR A 292 -26.32 19.50 -23.55
CA THR A 292 -25.84 20.90 -23.32
C THR A 292 -24.70 21.11 -22.30
N GLY A 293 -23.54 20.47 -22.53
CA GLY A 293 -22.21 20.97 -22.05
C GLY A 293 -22.07 21.15 -20.52
N ALA A 294 -21.04 21.78 -19.96
CA ALA A 294 -19.64 21.98 -20.32
C ALA A 294 -18.83 21.91 -18.99
N GLU A 295 -17.62 21.35 -19.02
CA GLU A 295 -16.59 21.50 -17.97
C GLU A 295 -16.00 22.93 -18.05
N PRO A 296 -15.60 23.62 -16.94
CA PRO A 296 -14.27 23.39 -16.33
C PRO A 296 -14.00 23.85 -14.87
N VAL A 297 -12.96 23.24 -14.27
CA VAL A 297 -11.75 23.78 -13.54
C VAL A 297 -11.86 24.58 -12.21
N PHE A 298 -10.88 24.25 -11.33
CA PHE A 298 -10.32 24.84 -10.08
C PHE A 298 -10.32 26.40 -9.94
N ASP A 299 -10.21 27.03 -8.76
CA ASP A 299 -9.00 27.05 -7.90
C ASP A 299 -9.10 27.89 -6.57
N VAL A 300 -8.13 27.62 -5.66
CA VAL A 300 -7.51 28.32 -4.49
C VAL A 300 -8.24 29.11 -3.36
N ALA A 301 -7.64 28.91 -2.15
CA ALA A 301 -7.29 29.85 -1.04
C ALA A 301 -8.35 30.04 0.09
N GLU A 302 -8.06 30.15 1.40
CA GLU A 302 -6.94 30.70 2.22
C GLU A 302 -6.97 30.04 3.65
N SER A 303 -5.82 29.66 4.25
CA SER A 303 -5.08 30.28 5.39
C SER A 303 -5.83 30.42 6.76
N GLU A 304 -5.39 29.69 7.80
CA GLU A 304 -4.63 30.10 9.02
C GLU A 304 -5.53 30.26 10.28
N ALA A 305 -5.41 29.38 11.30
CA ALA A 305 -4.57 29.49 12.53
C ALA A 305 -5.17 30.46 13.60
N VAL A 306 -5.35 30.17 14.90
CA VAL A 306 -4.38 29.86 15.97
C VAL A 306 -5.10 29.59 17.33
N LEU A 307 -4.49 28.70 18.15
CA LEU A 307 -4.43 28.47 19.62
C LEU A 307 -5.51 28.95 20.63
N GLU A 308 -5.78 28.12 21.65
CA GLU A 308 -5.13 28.13 22.99
C GLU A 308 -5.58 26.90 23.83
N SER A 309 -4.68 26.01 24.28
CA SER A 309 -3.98 25.97 25.58
C SER A 309 -4.87 25.86 26.82
N ARG A 310 -4.80 24.71 27.53
CA ARG A 310 -4.66 24.66 29.01
C ARG A 310 -3.94 23.37 29.43
N SER A 311 -2.82 23.54 30.13
CA SER A 311 -2.08 22.52 30.88
C SER A 311 -2.02 22.92 32.36
N GLN A 312 -2.05 21.91 33.24
CA GLN A 312 -1.47 21.82 34.59
C GLN A 312 -1.80 20.38 35.06
N ILE A 313 -0.88 19.58 35.60
CA ILE A 313 -0.29 19.72 36.94
C ILE A 313 1.07 19.00 36.95
N ALA A 314 2.06 19.61 37.62
CA ALA A 314 3.31 18.99 38.03
C ALA A 314 3.20 18.49 39.49
N ALA A 315 3.74 17.31 39.77
CA ALA A 315 4.03 16.84 41.12
C ALA A 315 5.53 16.56 41.25
N PHE A 316 6.12 17.09 42.32
CA PHE A 316 7.52 16.93 42.68
C PHE A 316 7.81 15.50 43.15
N ALA A 317 8.91 14.92 42.66
CA ALA A 317 9.54 13.74 43.26
C ALA A 317 11.05 13.98 43.43
N ALA A 318 11.55 13.64 44.61
CA ALA A 318 12.95 13.77 45.03
C ALA A 318 13.88 12.77 44.30
N PRO A 319 15.19 13.03 44.20
CA PRO A 319 16.11 12.16 43.46
C PRO A 319 16.32 10.84 44.21
N ALA A 320 15.93 9.74 43.56
CA ALA A 320 16.31 8.40 43.97
C ALA A 320 17.78 8.15 43.58
N ALA A 321 18.53 7.53 44.47
CA ALA A 321 19.89 7.09 44.19
C ALA A 321 19.92 6.18 42.95
N ALA A 322 20.85 6.44 42.04
CA ALA A 322 21.04 5.64 40.83
C ALA A 322 21.17 4.16 41.20
N PRO A 323 20.29 3.27 40.69
CA PRO A 323 20.48 1.84 40.86
C PRO A 323 21.80 1.49 40.18
N ARG A 324 22.66 0.74 40.90
CA ARG A 324 23.86 0.16 40.30
C ARG A 324 23.42 -0.65 39.07
N PRO A 325 24.08 -0.51 37.90
CA PRO A 325 23.72 -1.28 36.72
C PRO A 325 23.82 -2.76 37.07
N VAL A 326 22.67 -3.41 37.11
CA VAL A 326 22.61 -4.86 37.14
C VAL A 326 22.73 -5.26 35.68
N THR A 327 23.88 -5.77 35.28
CA THR A 327 24.06 -6.37 33.95
C THR A 327 23.06 -7.52 33.82
N ARG A 328 21.99 -7.29 33.04
CA ARG A 328 20.93 -8.28 32.81
C ARG A 328 21.25 -9.03 31.53
N LYS A 329 21.67 -10.29 31.67
CA LYS A 329 21.89 -11.15 30.52
C LYS A 329 20.55 -11.57 29.92
N MET A 330 20.36 -11.30 28.62
CA MET A 330 19.22 -11.84 27.87
C MET A 330 19.35 -13.37 27.76
N ALA A 331 18.28 -14.08 28.10
CA ALA A 331 18.24 -15.55 28.07
C ALA A 331 18.29 -16.09 26.64
N ASP A 332 18.80 -17.32 26.51
CA ASP A 332 18.81 -18.04 25.24
C ASP A 332 17.37 -18.43 24.85
N ALA A 333 17.05 -18.29 23.57
CA ALA A 333 15.76 -18.68 23.02
C ALA A 333 15.89 -20.02 22.27
N ASN A 334 14.89 -20.88 22.42
CA ASN A 334 14.83 -22.15 21.69
C ASN A 334 14.29 -21.90 20.28
N VAL A 335 15.15 -21.99 19.27
CA VAL A 335 14.81 -21.71 17.86
C VAL A 335 14.96 -22.98 17.03
N GLY A 336 14.09 -23.12 16.02
CA GLY A 336 14.10 -24.29 15.13
C GLY A 336 14.91 -24.05 13.87
N GLU A 337 14.68 -24.91 12.87
CA GLU A 337 15.40 -24.84 11.60
C GLU A 337 14.89 -23.67 10.75
N ALA A 338 15.83 -22.95 10.14
CA ALA A 338 15.55 -21.88 9.19
C ALA A 338 16.18 -22.26 7.84
N VAL A 339 15.38 -22.22 6.77
CA VAL A 339 15.80 -22.64 5.42
C VAL A 339 15.62 -21.48 4.45
N GLU A 340 16.68 -21.14 3.73
CA GLU A 340 16.64 -20.16 2.64
C GLU A 340 16.18 -20.82 1.34
N GLY A 341 15.02 -20.41 0.83
CA GLY A 341 14.51 -20.80 -0.47
C GLY A 341 14.87 -19.79 -1.57
N ALA A 342 14.54 -20.09 -2.82
CA ALA A 342 14.87 -19.23 -3.96
C ALA A 342 14.18 -17.84 -3.93
N VAL A 343 13.04 -17.73 -3.24
CA VAL A 343 12.22 -16.51 -3.16
C VAL A 343 11.79 -16.19 -1.73
N THR A 344 11.88 -17.15 -0.80
CA THR A 344 11.31 -17.06 0.56
C THR A 344 12.24 -17.71 1.58
N ALA A 345 12.30 -17.17 2.79
CA ALA A 345 12.87 -17.88 3.94
C ALA A 345 11.74 -18.56 4.73
N SER A 346 11.99 -19.79 5.16
CA SER A 346 11.05 -20.60 5.96
C SER A 346 11.63 -20.86 7.35
N PHE A 347 10.82 -20.69 8.39
CA PHE A 347 11.20 -20.90 9.78
C PHE A 347 10.27 -21.94 10.42
N THR A 348 10.80 -23.12 10.76
CA THR A 348 10.02 -24.20 11.40
C THR A 348 10.21 -24.14 12.90
N LEU A 349 9.10 -24.17 13.67
CA LEU A 349 9.20 -24.20 15.13
C LEU A 349 9.73 -25.55 15.61
N PRO A 350 10.64 -25.61 16.62
CA PRO A 350 11.26 -26.86 17.04
C PRO A 350 10.38 -27.71 17.96
N TRP A 351 9.12 -27.31 18.20
CA TRP A 351 8.12 -28.07 18.95
C TRP A 351 6.77 -28.04 18.22
N LYS A 352 5.97 -29.07 18.47
CA LYS A 352 4.58 -29.13 18.01
C LYS A 352 3.72 -28.13 18.78
N VAL A 353 2.80 -27.48 18.08
CA VAL A 353 1.95 -26.43 18.64
C VAL A 353 0.53 -26.96 18.84
N SER A 354 -0.01 -26.74 20.04
CA SER A 354 -1.44 -26.81 20.31
C SER A 354 -1.93 -25.40 20.65
N LEU A 355 -2.92 -24.88 19.91
CA LEU A 355 -3.40 -23.50 20.01
C LEU A 355 -4.89 -23.47 19.67
N GLY A 356 -5.71 -22.98 20.61
CA GLY A 356 -7.16 -22.90 20.45
C GLY A 356 -7.56 -21.89 19.37
N SER A 357 -8.74 -22.09 18.78
CA SER A 357 -9.29 -21.15 17.81
C SER A 357 -9.48 -19.75 18.43
N GLY A 358 -8.88 -18.73 17.81
CA GLY A 358 -8.87 -17.35 18.31
C GLY A 358 -7.74 -17.02 19.28
N GLU A 359 -6.83 -17.95 19.59
CA GLU A 359 -5.68 -17.70 20.45
C GLU A 359 -4.45 -17.19 19.67
N THR A 360 -3.53 -16.53 20.39
CA THR A 360 -2.29 -15.95 19.84
C THR A 360 -1.07 -16.65 20.43
N LEU A 361 -0.09 -16.98 19.58
CA LEU A 361 1.21 -17.48 19.97
C LEU A 361 2.31 -16.50 19.56
N SER A 362 3.26 -16.25 20.47
CA SER A 362 4.52 -15.58 20.13
C SER A 362 5.68 -16.54 20.38
N ALA A 363 6.46 -16.84 19.33
CA ALA A 363 7.55 -17.81 19.38
C ALA A 363 8.84 -17.23 18.76
N PRO A 364 10.01 -17.51 19.34
CA PRO A 364 11.29 -17.11 18.77
C PRO A 364 11.59 -17.92 17.50
N ILE A 365 12.12 -17.25 16.48
CA ILE A 365 12.50 -17.86 15.20
C ILE A 365 14.00 -17.69 14.89
N VAL A 366 14.66 -16.73 15.53
CA VAL A 366 16.11 -16.48 15.43
C VAL A 366 16.63 -16.03 16.79
N ASP A 367 17.79 -16.55 17.20
CA ASP A 367 18.57 -16.07 18.34
C ASP A 367 20.06 -16.18 18.00
N LYS A 368 20.72 -15.05 17.74
CA LYS A 368 22.12 -15.02 17.35
C LYS A 368 22.83 -13.77 17.87
N VAL A 369 24.10 -13.92 18.22
CA VAL A 369 25.00 -12.77 18.42
C VAL A 369 25.53 -12.38 17.05
N VAL A 370 25.32 -11.12 16.67
CA VAL A 370 25.71 -10.56 15.38
C VAL A 370 26.56 -9.31 15.58
N SER A 371 27.38 -8.97 14.58
CA SER A 371 28.05 -7.67 14.55
C SER A 371 27.01 -6.56 14.45
N ALA A 372 27.08 -5.60 15.38
CA ALA A 372 26.15 -4.50 15.45
C ALA A 372 26.81 -3.30 16.11
N GLU A 373 26.77 -2.16 15.44
CA GLU A 373 27.39 -0.93 15.90
C GLU A 373 26.33 0.14 16.18
N THR A 374 26.48 0.89 17.28
CA THR A 374 25.65 2.06 17.54
C THR A 374 26.21 3.26 16.78
N VAL A 375 25.40 3.81 15.87
CA VAL A 375 25.79 4.90 14.97
C VAL A 375 24.82 6.08 15.06
N SER A 376 25.28 7.28 14.77
CA SER A 376 24.47 8.50 14.68
C SER A 376 24.25 8.89 13.22
N VAL A 377 23.02 8.74 12.73
CA VAL A 377 22.66 8.99 11.32
C VAL A 377 22.16 10.41 11.13
N PHE A 378 22.78 11.15 10.22
CA PHE A 378 22.40 12.51 9.88
C PHE A 378 21.90 12.60 8.44
N GLN A 379 20.65 13.06 8.28
CA GLN A 379 20.06 13.39 6.99
C GLN A 379 19.91 14.91 6.89
N PRO A 380 20.70 15.60 6.03
CA PRO A 380 20.62 17.04 5.79
C PRO A 380 19.21 17.56 5.50
N GLU A 381 18.40 16.77 4.79
CA GLU A 381 17.07 17.10 4.31
C GLU A 381 16.03 17.10 5.43
N SER A 382 16.33 16.48 6.58
CA SER A 382 15.46 16.49 7.75
C SER A 382 15.29 17.88 8.37
N GLY A 383 16.21 18.81 8.09
CA GLY A 383 16.26 20.14 8.72
C GLY A 383 16.66 20.13 10.20
N LEU A 384 16.93 18.96 10.78
CA LEU A 384 17.38 18.83 12.16
C LEU A 384 18.86 19.17 12.28
N SER A 385 19.28 19.70 13.43
CA SER A 385 20.70 19.94 13.77
C SER A 385 21.33 18.78 14.55
N HIS A 386 20.56 17.75 14.86
CA HIS A 386 20.95 16.60 15.67
C HIS A 386 20.73 15.32 14.87
N PRO A 387 21.69 14.40 14.87
CA PRO A 387 21.52 13.11 14.21
C PRO A 387 20.54 12.20 14.99
N ILE A 388 20.13 11.13 14.34
CA ILE A 388 19.27 10.08 14.89
C ILE A 388 20.17 8.88 15.23
N ALA A 389 20.22 8.49 16.50
CA ALA A 389 20.83 7.25 16.93
C ALA A 389 20.16 6.05 16.26
N ALA A 390 20.99 5.16 15.73
CA ALA A 390 20.62 3.94 15.04
C ALA A 390 21.56 2.81 15.41
N ILE A 391 21.14 1.56 15.19
CA ILE A 391 22.03 0.41 15.22
C ILE A 391 22.25 -0.06 13.79
N LEU A 392 23.51 -0.10 13.35
CA LEU A 392 23.93 -0.74 12.12
C LEU A 392 24.13 -2.24 12.40
N ILE A 393 23.16 -3.06 11.99
CA ILE A 393 23.15 -4.51 12.23
C ILE A 393 23.58 -5.22 10.96
N ASN A 394 24.49 -6.20 11.08
CA ASN A 394 24.86 -7.12 10.01
C ASN A 394 24.10 -8.45 10.15
N ASN A 395 23.43 -8.91 9.10
CA ASN A 395 22.79 -10.23 9.11
C ASN A 395 23.83 -11.33 8.93
N GLU A 396 24.34 -11.84 10.04
CA GLU A 396 25.25 -12.98 10.06
C GLU A 396 24.52 -14.33 10.21
N THR A 397 23.19 -14.35 10.08
CA THR A 397 22.41 -15.59 10.02
C THR A 397 22.49 -16.19 8.61
N GLU A 398 22.17 -17.47 8.48
CA GLU A 398 22.20 -18.19 7.20
C GLU A 398 20.95 -17.93 6.34
N THR A 399 19.99 -17.14 6.85
CA THR A 399 18.70 -16.88 6.21
C THR A 399 18.37 -15.40 6.13
N SER A 400 17.50 -15.03 5.20
CA SER A 400 16.96 -13.68 5.10
C SER A 400 16.04 -13.34 6.28
N LEU A 401 16.37 -12.27 7.01
CA LEU A 401 15.56 -11.77 8.12
C LEU A 401 14.33 -10.99 7.58
N PRO A 402 13.10 -11.31 8.02
CA PRO A 402 11.90 -10.61 7.58
C PRO A 402 11.87 -9.12 7.98
N ARG A 403 11.00 -8.32 7.38
CA ARG A 403 10.72 -6.98 7.91
C ARG A 403 9.98 -7.07 9.26
N GLY A 404 10.19 -6.10 10.14
CA GLY A 404 9.52 -6.08 11.44
C GLY A 404 9.79 -4.83 12.26
N ILE A 405 9.20 -4.80 13.46
CA ILE A 405 9.52 -3.79 14.48
C ILE A 405 10.70 -4.29 15.31
N LEU A 406 11.62 -3.39 15.67
CA LEU A 406 12.80 -3.68 16.48
C LEU A 406 12.74 -2.89 17.78
N THR A 407 12.67 -3.58 18.91
CA THR A 407 12.82 -2.97 20.22
C THR A 407 14.29 -3.04 20.64
N VAL A 408 14.86 -1.89 20.98
CA VAL A 408 16.28 -1.74 21.29
C VAL A 408 16.47 -1.60 22.80
N TYR A 409 17.37 -2.42 23.32
CA TYR A 409 17.82 -2.37 24.72
C TYR A 409 19.32 -2.11 24.76
N ASP A 410 19.71 -1.20 25.65
CA ASP A 410 21.08 -1.08 26.12
C ASP A 410 21.31 -2.01 27.33
N GLU A 411 22.49 -2.62 27.40
CA GLU A 411 22.85 -3.54 28.49
C GLU A 411 22.80 -2.88 29.88
N SER A 412 23.08 -1.58 29.95
CA SER A 412 23.17 -0.82 31.20
C SER A 412 21.94 0.05 31.47
N GLU A 413 21.37 0.69 30.44
CA GLU A 413 20.26 1.63 30.58
C GLU A 413 18.88 0.97 30.40
N GLY A 414 18.82 -0.23 29.82
CA GLY A 414 17.57 -0.93 29.52
C GLY A 414 16.94 -0.45 28.21
N TYR A 415 15.61 -0.27 28.17
CA TYR A 415 14.92 0.12 26.93
C TYR A 415 15.35 1.53 26.48
N VAL A 416 15.83 1.65 25.24
CA VAL A 416 16.29 2.93 24.66
C VAL A 416 15.43 3.42 23.50
N GLY A 417 14.61 2.56 22.89
CA GLY A 417 13.67 2.97 21.86
C GLY A 417 13.17 1.82 20.99
N ASP A 418 12.28 2.16 20.06
CA ASP A 418 11.80 1.27 19.01
C ASP A 418 12.22 1.80 17.64
N ALA A 419 12.51 0.88 16.73
CA ALA A 419 12.87 1.14 15.36
C ALA A 419 12.08 0.22 14.43
N GLN A 420 12.17 0.49 13.13
CA GLN A 420 11.70 -0.42 12.10
C GLN A 420 12.90 -1.02 11.36
N ILE A 421 12.85 -2.32 11.10
CA ILE A 421 13.81 -3.00 10.25
C ILE A 421 13.12 -3.46 8.96
N ASN A 422 13.71 -3.10 7.84
CA ASN A 422 13.33 -3.66 6.55
C ASN A 422 13.90 -5.08 6.43
N GLY A 423 13.35 -5.88 5.51
CA GLY A 423 13.90 -7.20 5.22
C GLY A 423 15.40 -7.12 4.91
N MET A 424 16.17 -8.03 5.50
CA MET A 424 17.62 -8.03 5.49
C MET A 424 18.12 -9.41 5.04
N PRO A 425 18.52 -9.59 3.78
CA PRO A 425 19.12 -10.82 3.29
C PRO A 425 20.36 -11.24 4.08
N SER A 426 20.73 -12.51 4.01
CA SER A 426 21.97 -13.01 4.65
C SER A 426 23.20 -12.27 4.10
N GLY A 427 24.09 -11.86 5.00
CA GLY A 427 25.31 -11.10 4.69
C GLY A 427 25.09 -9.61 4.42
N GLU A 428 23.86 -9.12 4.41
CA GLU A 428 23.58 -7.68 4.25
C GLU A 428 23.48 -6.96 5.60
N SER A 429 23.76 -5.65 5.57
CA SER A 429 23.59 -4.76 6.72
C SER A 429 22.43 -3.78 6.53
N ARG A 430 21.81 -3.37 7.65
CA ARG A 430 20.82 -2.28 7.69
C ARG A 430 20.99 -1.46 8.96
N MET A 431 20.70 -0.18 8.84
CA MET A 431 20.55 0.71 9.99
C MET A 431 19.10 0.73 10.46
N ALA A 432 18.90 0.65 11.77
CA ALA A 432 17.60 0.78 12.42
C ALA A 432 17.65 1.96 13.41
N SER A 433 17.03 3.08 13.02
CA SER A 433 17.02 4.33 13.79
C SER A 433 15.97 4.31 14.90
N PHE A 434 16.35 4.61 16.14
CA PHE A 434 15.49 4.42 17.32
C PHE A 434 15.32 5.67 18.22
N ALA A 435 16.24 6.64 18.19
CA ALA A 435 16.15 7.84 19.04
C ALA A 435 16.93 9.03 18.47
N THR A 436 16.61 10.26 18.84
CA THR A 436 17.45 11.43 18.48
C THR A 436 18.65 11.56 19.41
N ASP A 437 19.87 11.61 18.88
CA ASP A 437 21.08 11.91 19.67
C ASP A 437 21.21 13.44 19.83
N LYS A 438 20.65 13.95 20.94
CA LYS A 438 20.71 15.39 21.28
C LYS A 438 22.10 15.87 21.71
N LYS A 439 23.05 14.96 21.94
CA LYS A 439 24.39 15.29 22.45
C LYS A 439 25.36 15.62 21.31
N VAL A 440 25.13 15.09 20.11
CA VAL A 440 25.85 15.45 18.88
C VAL A 440 25.14 16.59 18.16
N ARG A 441 25.90 17.53 17.59
CA ARG A 441 25.33 18.61 16.77
C ARG A 441 26.05 18.74 15.44
N ILE A 442 25.30 18.82 14.35
CA ILE A 442 25.84 18.90 13.00
C ILE A 442 25.34 20.19 12.35
N ALA A 443 26.29 20.94 11.80
CA ALA A 443 26.02 22.08 10.94
C ALA A 443 26.52 21.76 9.53
N GLN A 444 25.85 22.31 8.52
CA GLN A 444 26.24 22.16 7.13
C GLN A 444 26.35 23.52 6.44
N SER A 445 27.28 23.61 5.50
CA SER A 445 27.39 24.73 4.57
C SER A 445 27.67 24.18 3.18
N ALA A 446 26.94 24.66 2.18
CA ALA A 446 27.18 24.34 0.78
C ALA A 446 27.68 25.58 0.05
N THR A 447 28.78 25.42 -0.68
CA THR A 447 29.32 26.45 -1.57
C THR A 447 29.42 25.89 -2.98
N GLY A 448 28.88 26.61 -3.95
CA GLY A 448 29.00 26.26 -5.36
C GLY A 448 30.06 27.10 -6.06
N ASP A 449 30.75 26.51 -7.02
CA ASP A 449 31.57 27.24 -7.99
C ASP A 449 31.28 26.74 -9.41
N ASN A 450 31.20 27.70 -10.33
CA ASN A 450 30.94 27.44 -11.74
C ASN A 450 32.13 27.94 -12.55
N GLN A 451 32.93 27.01 -13.05
CA GLN A 451 34.14 27.31 -13.80
C GLN A 451 33.99 26.92 -15.26
N ILE A 452 34.29 27.84 -16.18
CA ILE A 452 34.38 27.52 -17.60
C ILE A 452 35.71 26.80 -17.84
N THR A 453 35.64 25.54 -18.24
CA THR A 453 36.85 24.71 -18.46
C THR A 453 37.32 24.76 -19.91
N SER A 454 36.41 25.02 -20.85
CA SER A 454 36.72 25.13 -22.27
C SER A 454 35.72 26.04 -22.96
N ILE A 455 36.21 26.81 -23.93
CA ILE A 455 35.38 27.55 -24.87
C ILE A 455 35.84 27.16 -26.27
N LYS A 456 34.90 26.81 -27.14
CA LYS A 456 35.13 26.59 -28.56
C LYS A 456 34.18 27.47 -29.35
N VAL A 457 34.67 28.08 -30.42
CA VAL A 457 33.85 28.88 -31.33
C VAL A 457 33.95 28.27 -32.72
N ALA A 458 32.81 28.04 -33.34
CA ALA A 458 32.70 27.55 -34.71
C ALA A 458 31.47 28.19 -35.36
N ASP A 459 31.63 28.70 -36.59
CA ASP A 459 30.55 29.28 -37.40
C ASP A 459 29.69 30.33 -36.66
N GLY A 460 30.35 31.16 -35.84
CA GLY A 460 29.68 32.21 -35.04
C GLY A 460 28.89 31.71 -33.83
N VAL A 461 29.00 30.41 -33.51
CA VAL A 461 28.44 29.79 -32.32
C VAL A 461 29.56 29.45 -31.34
N LEU A 462 29.41 29.92 -30.10
CA LEU A 462 30.29 29.62 -29.00
C LEU A 462 29.69 28.48 -28.15
N THR A 463 30.45 27.41 -27.97
CA THR A 463 30.15 26.32 -27.03
C THR A 463 31.10 26.43 -25.84
N ALA A 464 30.55 26.69 -24.66
CA ALA A 464 31.26 26.71 -23.40
C ALA A 464 31.00 25.41 -22.64
N ILE A 465 32.07 24.74 -22.20
CA ILE A 465 32.00 23.64 -21.25
C ILE A 465 32.15 24.24 -19.86
N VAL A 466 31.11 24.11 -19.05
CA VAL A 466 31.04 24.64 -17.68
C VAL A 466 31.09 23.46 -16.72
N ARG A 467 32.10 23.45 -15.85
CA ARG A 467 32.14 22.55 -14.70
C ARG A 467 31.45 23.26 -13.53
N GLU A 468 30.33 22.73 -13.11
CA GLU A 468 29.69 23.12 -11.87
C GLU A 468 30.19 22.21 -10.76
N THR A 469 30.58 22.82 -9.65
CA THR A 469 31.01 22.13 -8.43
C THR A 469 30.16 22.60 -7.28
N SER A 470 29.82 21.68 -6.38
CA SER A 470 29.07 21.92 -5.16
C SER A 470 29.82 21.23 -4.03
N VAL A 471 30.50 22.02 -3.20
CA VAL A 471 31.22 21.52 -2.03
C VAL A 471 30.32 21.70 -0.82
N THR A 472 29.87 20.58 -0.24
CA THR A 472 29.14 20.57 1.03
C THR A 472 30.10 20.19 2.14
N ARG A 473 30.21 21.04 3.15
CA ARG A 473 31.04 20.79 4.33
C ARG A 473 30.15 20.62 5.55
N TYR A 474 30.34 19.50 6.24
CA TYR A 474 29.69 19.18 7.51
C TYR A 474 30.67 19.48 8.64
N ALA A 475 30.21 20.15 9.68
CA ALA A 475 30.92 20.37 10.92
C ALA A 475 30.17 19.65 12.04
N ILE A 476 30.81 18.66 12.65
CA ILE A 476 30.19 17.72 13.59
C ILE A 476 30.79 17.96 14.95
N LYS A 477 30.02 18.52 15.87
CA LYS A 477 30.41 18.64 17.27
C LYS A 477 30.04 17.34 17.99
N GLY A 478 31.05 16.60 18.42
CA GLY A 478 30.93 15.34 19.16
C GLY A 478 30.21 15.49 20.51
N ALA A 479 29.71 14.37 21.00
CA ALA A 479 29.03 14.28 22.29
C ALA A 479 30.03 14.43 23.44
N PRO A 480 29.63 14.99 24.60
CA PRO A 480 30.53 15.21 25.74
C PRO A 480 30.64 13.99 26.68
N ASP A 481 30.00 12.88 26.35
CA ASP A 481 29.89 11.69 27.19
C ASP A 481 30.50 10.43 26.56
N GLY A 482 31.16 10.59 25.41
CA GLY A 482 31.93 9.54 24.75
C GLY A 482 32.02 9.75 23.24
N ASP A 483 32.80 8.87 22.61
CA ASP A 483 32.99 8.85 21.16
C ASP A 483 31.67 8.52 20.43
N ARG A 484 31.58 8.95 19.17
CA ARG A 484 30.43 8.68 18.30
C ARG A 484 30.89 8.37 16.89
N THR A 485 30.39 7.28 16.33
CA THR A 485 30.40 7.05 14.88
C THR A 485 29.24 7.81 14.25
N VAL A 486 29.50 8.73 13.33
CA VAL A 486 28.49 9.50 12.60
C VAL A 486 28.44 9.06 11.14
N ILE A 487 27.23 8.76 10.66
CA ILE A 487 26.94 8.45 9.25
C ILE A 487 26.11 9.59 8.67
N ILE A 488 26.64 10.27 7.67
CA ILE A 488 25.91 11.31 6.93
C ILE A 488 25.33 10.70 5.66
N GLU A 489 24.01 10.73 5.52
CA GLU A 489 23.33 10.34 4.29
C GLU A 489 23.20 11.57 3.38
N HIS A 490 24.14 11.72 2.45
CA HIS A 490 24.18 12.83 1.50
C HIS A 490 23.39 12.50 0.23
N ALA A 491 22.37 13.29 -0.12
CA ALA A 491 21.51 13.00 -1.26
C ALA A 491 22.27 12.90 -2.61
N LYS A 492 21.94 11.85 -3.37
CA LYS A 492 22.38 11.68 -4.76
C LYS A 492 21.71 12.70 -5.65
N ARG A 493 22.48 13.37 -6.50
CA ARG A 493 21.97 14.29 -7.51
C ARG A 493 22.11 13.67 -8.90
N PRO A 494 21.01 13.44 -9.64
CA PRO A 494 21.09 12.92 -10.99
C PRO A 494 21.98 13.78 -11.90
N GLY A 495 22.88 13.15 -12.64
CA GLY A 495 23.82 13.82 -13.55
C GLY A 495 25.00 14.52 -12.88
N TRP A 496 25.16 14.39 -11.56
CA TRP A 496 26.35 14.82 -10.83
C TRP A 496 27.20 13.62 -10.45
N ASN A 497 28.52 13.75 -10.61
CA ASN A 497 29.51 12.85 -10.04
C ASN A 497 29.76 13.24 -8.59
N PHE A 498 30.01 12.25 -7.73
CA PHE A 498 30.22 12.44 -6.30
C PHE A 498 31.61 11.95 -5.90
N SER A 499 32.24 12.64 -4.94
CA SER A 499 33.43 12.16 -4.24
C SER A 499 33.53 12.69 -2.81
N SER A 500 34.10 11.87 -1.92
CA SER A 500 34.44 12.23 -0.54
C SER A 500 35.50 11.27 0.01
N ASP A 501 36.39 11.76 0.86
CA ASP A 501 37.38 10.91 1.55
C ASP A 501 36.73 9.99 2.61
N ASN A 502 35.50 10.29 3.00
CA ASN A 502 34.73 9.58 4.03
C ASN A 502 33.66 8.65 3.45
N GLU A 503 33.62 8.42 2.13
CA GLU A 503 32.59 7.58 1.52
C GLU A 503 32.75 6.12 1.97
N MET A 504 31.66 5.57 2.54
CA MET A 504 31.57 4.19 3.00
C MET A 504 30.86 3.33 1.96
N ASP A 505 29.59 3.63 1.69
CA ASP A 505 28.73 2.95 0.72
C ASP A 505 27.63 3.89 0.19
N SER A 506 26.63 3.35 -0.51
CA SER A 506 25.51 4.17 -0.98
C SER A 506 24.19 3.40 -1.05
N THR A 507 23.09 4.13 -0.89
CA THR A 507 21.72 3.65 -1.14
C THR A 507 21.26 4.05 -2.54
N VAL A 508 20.02 3.73 -2.91
CA VAL A 508 19.42 4.21 -4.18
C VAL A 508 19.40 5.74 -4.24
N SER A 509 19.22 6.41 -3.10
CA SER A 509 18.98 7.86 -3.02
C SER A 509 20.09 8.66 -2.37
N HIS A 510 21.02 8.05 -1.62
CA HIS A 510 22.04 8.76 -0.84
C HIS A 510 23.42 8.09 -0.93
N HIS A 511 24.48 8.88 -0.83
CA HIS A 511 25.82 8.43 -0.45
C HIS A 511 25.94 8.43 1.07
N ARG A 512 26.62 7.45 1.66
CA ARG A 512 26.86 7.38 3.10
C ARG A 512 28.30 7.71 3.40
N LEU A 513 28.50 8.74 4.21
CA LEU A 513 29.79 9.20 4.67
C LEU A 513 29.98 8.82 6.12
N ARG A 514 31.04 8.08 6.43
CA ARG A 514 31.34 7.61 7.78
C ARG A 514 32.49 8.41 8.38
N VAL A 515 32.31 8.85 9.63
CA VAL A 515 33.34 9.54 10.39
C VAL A 515 33.23 9.19 11.88
N ASP A 516 34.36 8.86 12.49
CA ASP A 516 34.45 8.65 13.93
C ASP A 516 34.79 9.98 14.59
N VAL A 517 34.00 10.39 15.58
CA VAL A 517 34.10 11.68 16.26
C VAL A 517 34.41 11.43 17.73
N ALA A 518 35.61 11.81 18.15
CA ALA A 518 36.03 11.67 19.54
C ALA A 518 35.22 12.56 20.50
N GLU A 519 35.15 12.15 21.75
CA GLU A 519 34.45 12.85 22.83
C GLU A 519 34.76 14.36 22.85
N GLY A 520 33.72 15.18 22.70
CA GLY A 520 33.79 16.65 22.74
C GLY A 520 34.52 17.33 21.58
N VAL A 521 35.13 16.58 20.65
CA VAL A 521 35.90 17.11 19.51
C VAL A 521 34.96 17.55 18.38
N THR A 522 35.43 18.48 17.54
CA THR A 522 34.71 18.87 16.31
C THR A 522 35.44 18.35 15.08
N GLU A 523 34.76 17.51 14.31
CA GLU A 523 35.27 16.93 13.06
C GLU A 523 34.62 17.59 11.84
N SER A 524 35.28 17.52 10.68
CA SER A 524 34.77 18.05 9.42
C SER A 524 34.79 17.02 8.30
N VAL A 525 33.64 16.85 7.65
CA VAL A 525 33.49 15.98 6.47
C VAL A 525 33.17 16.82 5.25
N VAL A 526 33.74 16.47 4.10
CA VAL A 526 33.54 17.17 2.83
C VAL A 526 32.92 16.25 1.80
N ALA A 527 31.84 16.70 1.17
CA ALA A 527 31.17 16.04 0.07
C ALA A 527 31.29 16.93 -1.18
N LEU A 528 31.97 16.44 -2.21
CA LEU A 528 32.10 17.12 -3.49
C LEU A 528 31.13 16.52 -4.49
N GLN A 529 30.31 17.37 -5.10
CA GLN A 529 29.52 17.02 -6.27
C GLN A 529 29.99 17.87 -7.45
N GLU A 530 30.21 17.23 -8.60
CA GLU A 530 30.55 17.93 -9.84
C GLU A 530 29.67 17.49 -11.02
N ARG A 531 29.33 18.41 -11.92
CA ARG A 531 28.78 18.06 -13.23
C ARG A 531 29.36 18.96 -14.30
N THR A 532 29.34 18.46 -15.53
CA THR A 532 29.76 19.22 -16.70
C THR A 532 28.56 19.53 -17.58
N LEU A 533 28.35 20.82 -17.85
CA LEU A 533 27.31 21.33 -18.73
C LEU A 533 27.94 21.87 -20.01
N SER A 534 27.19 21.75 -21.11
CA SER A 534 27.53 22.39 -22.39
C SER A 534 26.54 23.52 -22.62
N GLU A 535 27.02 24.76 -22.60
CA GLU A 535 26.24 25.96 -22.89
C GLU A 535 26.59 26.47 -24.29
N THR A 536 25.59 26.89 -25.07
CA THR A 536 25.78 27.34 -26.45
C THR A 536 25.23 28.77 -26.62
N TYR A 537 26.01 29.63 -27.26
CA TYR A 537 25.71 31.04 -27.48
C TYR A 537 25.93 31.43 -28.95
N ALA A 538 24.95 32.08 -29.57
CA ALA A 538 25.15 32.73 -30.87
C ALA A 538 25.82 34.09 -30.64
N LEU A 539 27.08 34.25 -31.07
CA LEU A 539 27.88 35.46 -30.77
C LEU A 539 27.25 36.74 -31.30
N ILE A 540 26.54 36.66 -32.42
CA ILE A 540 25.90 37.81 -33.08
C ILE A 540 24.75 38.41 -32.27
N SER A 541 24.04 37.59 -31.49
CA SER A 541 22.88 38.00 -30.70
C SER A 541 23.14 38.00 -29.19
N THR A 542 24.33 37.59 -28.76
CA THR A 542 24.74 37.64 -27.36
C THR A 542 25.03 39.08 -26.96
N ASP A 543 24.48 39.51 -25.82
CA ASP A 543 24.66 40.86 -25.31
C ASP A 543 26.07 41.13 -24.77
N ALA A 544 26.41 42.41 -24.62
CA ALA A 544 27.73 42.84 -24.15
C ALA A 544 28.09 42.26 -22.77
N ASN A 545 27.14 42.22 -21.82
CA ASN A 545 27.44 41.75 -20.46
C ASN A 545 27.74 40.25 -20.43
N ARG A 546 27.01 39.44 -21.21
CA ARG A 546 27.28 38.01 -21.33
C ARG A 546 28.62 37.74 -22.03
N LEU A 547 28.95 38.47 -23.09
CA LEU A 547 30.27 38.37 -23.74
C LEU A 547 31.40 38.76 -22.79
N LEU A 548 31.23 39.81 -21.98
CA LEU A 548 32.18 40.22 -20.96
C LEU A 548 32.32 39.18 -19.84
N TYR A 549 31.21 38.57 -19.41
CA TYR A 549 31.21 37.46 -18.44
C TYR A 549 32.04 36.28 -18.96
N LEU A 550 31.80 35.87 -20.21
CA LEU A 550 32.51 34.77 -20.87
C LEU A 550 33.99 35.10 -21.07
N SER A 551 34.29 36.35 -21.45
CA SER A 551 35.67 36.85 -21.59
C SER A 551 36.45 36.74 -20.27
N ARG A 552 35.89 37.25 -19.17
CA ARG A 552 36.56 37.26 -17.85
C ARG A 552 36.77 35.86 -17.27
N ARG A 553 35.93 34.90 -17.63
CA ARG A 553 35.97 33.50 -17.15
C ARG A 553 36.59 32.53 -18.16
N SER A 554 37.02 33.00 -19.33
CA SER A 554 37.64 32.15 -20.34
C SER A 554 39.01 31.65 -19.84
N PRO A 555 39.28 30.33 -19.91
CA PRO A 555 40.60 29.79 -19.57
C PRO A 555 41.66 30.15 -20.61
N ASP A 556 41.26 30.46 -21.85
CA ASP A 556 42.14 30.89 -22.93
C ASP A 556 42.16 32.43 -23.04
N LYS A 557 43.36 33.02 -22.92
CA LYS A 557 43.58 34.47 -22.98
C LYS A 557 43.28 35.07 -24.36
N ASN A 558 43.49 34.32 -25.44
CA ASN A 558 43.21 34.80 -26.80
C ASN A 558 41.71 34.87 -27.03
N ILE A 559 40.98 33.82 -26.63
CA ILE A 559 39.51 33.80 -26.69
C ILE A 559 38.93 34.90 -25.79
N ALA A 560 39.49 35.09 -24.58
CA ALA A 560 39.09 36.16 -23.68
C ALA A 560 39.19 37.55 -24.34
N ALA A 561 40.32 37.84 -25.00
CA ALA A 561 40.53 39.10 -25.69
C ALA A 561 39.54 39.31 -26.84
N LYS A 562 39.34 38.29 -27.69
CA LYS A 562 38.35 38.37 -28.78
C LYS A 562 36.92 38.60 -28.26
N LEU A 563 36.51 37.89 -27.19
CA LEU A 563 35.20 38.10 -26.58
C LEU A 563 35.04 39.50 -25.95
N LYS A 564 36.13 40.07 -25.43
CA LYS A 564 36.12 41.46 -24.93
C LYS A 564 35.92 42.46 -26.07
N GLU A 565 36.59 42.26 -27.21
CA GLU A 565 36.37 43.09 -28.40
C GLU A 565 34.91 43.02 -28.87
N LEU A 566 34.33 41.82 -28.94
CA LEU A 566 32.90 41.67 -29.30
C LEU A 566 31.98 42.35 -28.28
N SER A 567 32.29 42.26 -26.99
CA SER A 567 31.57 42.97 -25.93
C SER A 567 31.62 44.49 -26.09
N ASP A 568 32.76 45.04 -26.51
CA ASP A 568 32.94 46.48 -26.70
C ASP A 568 32.13 46.98 -27.90
N LEU A 569 32.14 46.24 -29.02
CA LEU A 569 31.32 46.53 -30.19
C LEU A 569 29.81 46.47 -29.86
N GLN A 570 29.38 45.46 -29.09
CA GLN A 570 27.99 45.38 -28.63
C GLN A 570 27.62 46.51 -27.66
N THR A 571 28.56 46.97 -26.85
CA THR A 571 28.34 48.13 -25.97
C THR A 571 28.11 49.41 -26.78
N GLU A 572 28.91 49.64 -27.82
CA GLU A 572 28.74 50.79 -28.72
C GLU A 572 27.41 50.72 -29.47
N ILE A 573 27.01 49.54 -29.96
CA ILE A 573 25.68 49.33 -30.58
C ILE A 573 24.56 49.69 -29.60
N ALA A 574 24.63 49.20 -28.35
CA ALA A 574 23.63 49.48 -27.34
C ALA A 574 23.54 50.97 -26.99
N GLN A 575 24.68 51.67 -26.90
CA GLN A 575 24.71 53.12 -26.67
C GLN A 575 24.09 53.90 -27.82
N ILE A 576 24.39 53.53 -29.07
CA ILE A 576 23.79 54.14 -30.26
C ILE A 576 22.27 53.91 -30.27
N GLU A 577 21.82 52.70 -29.96
CA GLU A 577 20.39 52.38 -29.91
C GLU A 577 19.68 53.23 -28.85
N GLN A 578 20.29 53.45 -27.67
CA GLN A 578 19.76 54.37 -26.67
C GLN A 578 19.70 55.82 -27.15
N GLN A 579 20.78 56.33 -27.77
CA GLN A 579 20.83 57.69 -28.32
C GLN A 579 19.78 57.92 -29.41
N VAL A 580 19.62 56.96 -30.33
CA VAL A 580 18.61 57.02 -31.38
C VAL A 580 17.19 57.06 -30.78
N GLN A 581 16.92 56.28 -29.73
CA GLN A 581 15.61 56.33 -29.07
C GLN A 581 15.36 57.68 -28.38
N GLN A 582 16.38 58.26 -27.74
CA GLN A 582 16.27 59.60 -27.16
C GLN A 582 15.99 60.66 -28.22
N LEU A 583 16.75 60.66 -29.32
CA LEU A 583 16.54 61.59 -30.43
C LEU A 583 15.17 61.44 -31.10
N ARG A 584 14.66 60.21 -31.21
CA ARG A 584 13.29 59.97 -31.70
C ARG A 584 12.24 60.55 -30.77
N TYR A 585 12.44 60.43 -29.47
CA TYR A 585 11.59 61.06 -28.47
C TYR A 585 11.64 62.60 -28.59
N ASP A 586 12.84 63.18 -28.69
CA ASP A 586 13.02 64.63 -28.82
C ASP A 586 12.37 65.17 -30.11
N LYS A 587 12.50 64.43 -31.23
CA LYS A 587 11.83 64.75 -32.50
C LYS A 587 10.32 64.76 -32.37
N GLU A 588 9.76 63.78 -31.67
CA GLU A 588 8.31 63.70 -31.42
C GLU A 588 7.84 64.90 -30.59
N GLN A 589 8.59 65.30 -29.55
CA GLN A 589 8.29 66.50 -28.75
C GLN A 589 8.31 67.78 -29.61
N GLU A 590 9.34 67.96 -30.45
CA GLU A 590 9.42 69.10 -31.37
C GLU A 590 8.27 69.10 -32.39
N SER A 591 7.89 67.94 -32.91
CA SER A 591 6.76 67.82 -33.86
C SER A 591 5.44 68.25 -33.21
N GLN A 592 5.21 67.86 -31.95
CA GLN A 592 4.04 68.28 -31.17
C GLN A 592 4.04 69.81 -30.91
N ASP A 593 5.21 70.39 -30.64
CA ASP A 593 5.33 71.84 -30.48
C ASP A 593 5.11 72.60 -31.79
N GLN A 594 5.50 72.05 -32.95
CA GLN A 594 5.15 72.61 -34.26
C GLN A 594 3.65 72.68 -34.47
N ASP A 595 2.90 71.62 -34.14
CA ASP A 595 1.44 71.61 -34.27
C ASP A 595 0.80 72.69 -33.39
N ARG A 596 1.32 72.89 -32.17
CA ARG A 596 0.90 73.99 -31.28
C ARG A 596 1.22 75.36 -31.89
N HIS A 597 2.39 75.53 -32.49
CA HIS A 597 2.76 76.79 -33.16
C HIS A 597 1.91 77.07 -34.40
N ARG A 598 1.58 76.04 -35.21
CA ARG A 598 0.66 76.14 -36.36
C ARG A 598 -0.75 76.51 -35.92
N ALA A 599 -1.24 75.93 -34.82
CA ALA A 599 -2.53 76.30 -34.23
C ALA A 599 -2.54 77.76 -33.76
N ASN A 600 -1.49 78.22 -33.08
CA ASN A 600 -1.34 79.62 -32.68
C ASN A 600 -1.26 80.58 -33.88
N LEU A 601 -0.61 80.16 -34.97
CA LEU A 601 -0.53 80.94 -36.22
C LEU A 601 -1.92 81.09 -36.87
N ALA A 602 -2.70 80.01 -36.93
CA ALA A 602 -4.07 80.02 -37.46
C ALA A 602 -5.03 80.89 -36.61
N ALA A 603 -4.79 80.99 -35.30
CA ALA A 603 -5.61 81.76 -34.36
C ALA A 603 -5.23 83.26 -34.26
N THR A 604 -4.17 83.72 -34.94
CA THR A 604 -3.66 85.10 -34.83
C THR A 604 -3.65 85.84 -36.17
N GLN A 605 -3.91 87.15 -36.14
CA GLN A 605 -3.95 87.97 -37.37
C GLN A 605 -2.53 88.23 -37.92
N PRO A 606 -2.35 88.22 -39.26
CA PRO A 606 -1.07 88.56 -39.89
C PRO A 606 -0.55 89.93 -39.44
N GLY A 607 0.67 89.97 -38.90
CA GLY A 607 1.33 91.19 -38.45
C GLY A 607 1.41 91.40 -36.93
N ALA A 608 0.61 90.66 -36.15
CA ALA A 608 0.69 90.67 -34.68
C ALA A 608 2.02 90.10 -34.17
N ASP A 609 2.52 90.56 -33.01
CA ASP A 609 3.79 90.09 -32.46
C ASP A 609 3.81 88.58 -32.15
N LEU A 610 2.66 88.03 -31.75
CA LEU A 610 2.47 86.59 -31.55
C LEU A 610 2.58 85.80 -32.87
N TYR A 611 2.05 86.35 -33.98
CA TYR A 611 2.17 85.75 -35.31
C TYR A 611 3.64 85.69 -35.74
N LYS A 612 4.39 86.80 -35.60
CA LYS A 612 5.83 86.85 -35.93
C LYS A 612 6.65 85.88 -35.07
N ARG A 613 6.29 85.71 -33.79
CA ARG A 613 6.96 84.78 -32.88
C ARG A 613 6.68 83.31 -33.22
N ALA A 614 5.44 82.98 -33.58
CA ALA A 614 5.05 81.63 -33.98
C ALA A 614 5.75 81.19 -35.28
N VAL A 615 5.85 82.08 -36.28
CA VAL A 615 6.60 81.81 -37.52
C VAL A 615 8.07 81.53 -37.24
N ARG A 616 8.74 82.36 -36.43
CA ARG A 616 10.14 82.14 -36.07
C ARG A 616 10.35 80.83 -35.32
N LYS A 617 9.44 80.49 -34.41
CA LYS A 617 9.52 79.23 -33.65
C LYS A 617 9.30 78.00 -34.53
N LEU A 618 8.46 78.09 -35.55
CA LEU A 618 8.31 77.05 -36.57
C LEU A 618 9.60 76.87 -37.37
N GLU A 619 10.21 77.95 -37.88
CA GLU A 619 11.49 77.90 -38.61
C GLU A 619 12.63 77.31 -37.75
N GLU A 620 12.74 77.74 -36.49
CA GLU A 620 13.70 77.19 -35.52
C GLU A 620 13.46 75.69 -35.24
N SER A 621 12.19 75.26 -35.17
CA SER A 621 11.82 73.87 -34.92
C SER A 621 12.06 72.99 -36.14
N GLU A 622 11.77 73.48 -37.36
CA GLU A 622 12.11 72.77 -38.62
C GLU A 622 13.62 72.53 -38.69
N THR A 623 14.42 73.55 -38.39
CA THR A 623 15.89 73.41 -38.32
C THR A 623 16.34 72.37 -37.29
N ARG A 624 15.68 72.31 -36.11
CA ARG A 624 16.00 71.31 -35.08
C ARG A 624 15.60 69.89 -35.48
N ILE A 625 14.42 69.71 -36.10
CA ILE A 625 13.97 68.41 -36.59
C ILE A 625 14.91 67.90 -37.69
N GLU A 626 15.31 68.75 -38.64
CA GLU A 626 16.30 68.40 -39.68
C GLU A 626 17.65 68.01 -39.07
N GLY A 627 18.10 68.71 -38.04
CA GLY A 627 19.29 68.36 -37.26
C GLY A 627 19.16 66.98 -36.59
N ILE A 628 18.06 66.71 -35.90
CA ILE A 628 17.79 65.43 -35.24
C ILE A 628 17.73 64.28 -36.27
N GLU A 629 17.09 64.49 -37.42
CA GLU A 629 17.05 63.47 -38.49
C GLU A 629 18.43 63.16 -39.07
N THR A 630 19.27 64.19 -39.20
CA THR A 630 20.67 64.05 -39.62
C THR A 630 21.45 63.23 -38.58
N ASP A 631 21.32 63.55 -37.30
CA ASP A 631 21.99 62.84 -36.20
C ASP A 631 21.53 61.38 -36.09
N ILE A 632 20.22 61.12 -36.19
CA ILE A 632 19.67 59.75 -36.23
C ILE A 632 20.25 58.98 -37.43
N SER A 633 20.32 59.60 -38.61
CA SER A 633 20.84 58.95 -39.82
C SER A 633 22.32 58.62 -39.67
N ALA A 634 23.13 59.55 -39.16
CA ALA A 634 24.56 59.33 -38.89
C ALA A 634 24.79 58.21 -37.85
N LEU A 635 24.00 58.19 -36.78
CA LEU A 635 24.04 57.13 -35.76
C LEU A 635 23.63 55.77 -36.33
N MET A 636 22.62 55.72 -37.20
CA MET A 636 22.18 54.48 -37.83
C MET A 636 23.21 53.93 -38.82
N GLU A 637 23.88 54.81 -39.59
CA GLU A 637 25.02 54.45 -40.43
C GLU A 637 26.17 53.89 -39.59
N ARG A 638 26.54 54.60 -38.51
CA ARG A 638 27.56 54.12 -37.56
C ARG A 638 27.21 52.76 -36.95
N ARG A 639 25.95 52.53 -36.56
CA ARG A 639 25.49 51.23 -36.06
C ARG A 639 25.65 50.12 -37.10
N ALA A 640 25.37 50.43 -38.37
CA ALA A 640 25.53 49.47 -39.46
C ALA A 640 27.00 49.11 -39.70
N GLU A 641 27.91 50.08 -39.64
CA GLU A 641 29.37 49.86 -39.70
C GLU A 641 29.86 48.96 -38.56
N ILE A 642 29.43 49.23 -37.32
CA ILE A 642 29.82 48.43 -36.15
C ILE A 642 29.26 47.02 -36.26
N ARG A 643 28.01 46.84 -36.74
CA ARG A 643 27.43 45.51 -36.98
C ARG A 643 28.17 44.73 -38.07
N ALA A 644 28.61 45.39 -39.14
CA ALA A 644 29.44 44.74 -40.16
C ALA A 644 30.79 44.31 -39.57
N THR A 645 31.44 45.19 -38.81
CA THR A 645 32.70 44.90 -38.10
C THR A 645 32.53 43.73 -37.12
N LEU A 646 31.42 43.71 -36.36
CA LEU A 646 31.07 42.63 -35.45
C LEU A 646 30.93 41.30 -36.22
N GLY A 647 30.23 41.29 -37.36
CA GLY A 647 30.09 40.12 -38.21
C GLY A 647 31.42 39.60 -38.76
N ASP A 648 32.31 40.48 -39.19
CA ASP A 648 33.64 40.12 -39.69
C ASP A 648 34.55 39.57 -38.59
N LYS A 649 34.50 40.18 -37.39
CA LYS A 649 35.20 39.69 -36.20
C LYS A 649 34.69 38.32 -35.75
N ILE A 650 33.40 38.05 -35.87
CA ILE A 650 32.81 36.73 -35.60
C ILE A 650 33.25 35.70 -36.66
N ARG A 651 33.33 36.08 -37.94
CA ARG A 651 33.78 35.18 -39.03
C ARG A 651 35.26 34.82 -38.93
N THR A 652 36.07 35.72 -38.38
CA THR A 652 37.53 35.55 -38.19
C THR A 652 37.91 35.11 -36.78
N PHE A 653 36.91 34.80 -35.95
CA PHE A 653 37.08 34.24 -34.62
C PHE A 653 37.70 32.84 -34.72
#